data_AF-A0A3B8PR42-F1
#
_entry.id   AF-A0A3B8PR42-F1
#
_cell.length_a   1.000
_cell.length_b   1.000
_cell.length_c   1.000
_cell.angle_alpha   90.00
_cell.angle_beta   90.00
_cell.angle_gamma   90.00
#
_symmetry.space_group_name_H-M   'P 1'
#
loop_
_entity.id
_entity.type
_entity.pdbx_description
1 polymer ?
#
loop_
_entity_poly.entity_id
_entity_poly.type
_entity_poly.pdbx_seq_one_letter_code
_entity_poly.pdbx_strand_id
1 'polypeptide(L)'
;MRSATRYPLLLLLVSLLVRTGVAADWPMWRHDARRSASTPESLAPVLHRQWTRHLPKLQGAWLDQDTLTADAVYQPIAAGGLLLIGSSHDDSLSAWDLATGTFRWRFYTDGPIRYAPAAANGRVYLVADDGCLYCLNLSSGKQVFRVCAAPRDQRVLGNGRLISAWPARGGPVLAGGQVYFAASIWPFMGIFVQAVDARTGAVTWRNDGTGSTYILQPHNSPAFAGLAPQGYLAASGDALIVPNGRSVPARLNRQTGQLEYFHLSLHRSSGGDQVAIAGNVFLNGGTAFDLKTGLGAIQLGETRCPVLADGLAFTSGNRVTAIDVDHPEVSSTVNKRGVQQTTVRFPEKWTAPIKCNLFLKAGSRLYGSHDRTLLAIDPPTNTRAAELAWSQPLEGVSAEGSIASMLVADGHLVVVTTEGAISCYGADKVESPVEFALPAPTSLANDDPSVQAAGALIKTISSPTGGIAVVLGLADGRLMRGLSHHPKWQVIGVDGDAKRVEQIRRSLDADGVPRSRVAVHHADPLTIGLPPYLAHLVTTENLGTSGFDKTEQFAAQVFGVLRPYGGRALLPLSNTQHAQLAVAVTGRRYRGSRLSLSHGQTTLTRPGPLPGSASWTHQYADVGNTSVSNDERVKAPLGLLWFGGSSNHSILPRHGHGPTEQVVGGRLFIEGPDLLRAVDVYTGRVLWEVSLPGVGRAFNFTGHQPGANATGSNYVSTEDAVYVAYQSRCVKLDSATGEVIAEFPLPPLGNGAKPKWGYIAVTGDLLIAGAEPLVYEGKRVGSNTHDGTTSRYLVVMDRHDGKVLWTREAHHAFGHNAIVASKDLLYVIDRLPETIVALMARRGRKPTGKPRLVAFNARTGQEAWSTTESVFGTWLGLSTQHNLLLQCGRPARDMLTSEPADRMIVYQARSGKIRWDKKLVYSGPCLLHGETIITQGEAVSLLTGEPVTRTNPLTGLTQPWGYTRNYGCNSAVASRHLLTFRSAAAGYFDMTRDGGTGNLGGFRSSCSSNLICADGVLNAPDYTRTCNCSYQNQASLALVHDPRIEMWTFNQLKVGNSPLKHLGLNLGAPGDRADDDGTLWLEHPVVGGPSPKIQVTVKPASVEWFLGHSERIETGRENGPTWVGASGARGINSIEIGLPGKSTYRVRLHFTEPDRIKPGARRFSINVGGKLIRRDLDLAATVGVGKTLVVDVDSVNVDGKLDVVLTPAAGSLPPVLSGVEIHVVR
;
A
#
# COMPACT_ATOMS: atom_id res chain seq x y z
N MET A 1 -22.55 -91.47 15.08
CA MET A 1 -22.22 -92.63 14.22
C MET A 1 -22.34 -92.20 12.76
N ARG A 2 -21.44 -92.69 11.88
CA ARG A 2 -21.56 -92.78 10.40
C ARG A 2 -21.78 -91.46 9.62
N SER A 3 -20.85 -90.93 8.81
CA SER A 3 -20.26 -91.43 7.54
C SER A 3 -21.25 -91.49 6.38
N ALA A 4 -20.97 -91.10 5.12
CA ALA A 4 -19.87 -90.40 4.44
C ALA A 4 -20.48 -89.75 3.16
N THR A 5 -19.87 -88.92 2.28
CA THR A 5 -18.66 -89.02 1.43
C THR A 5 -18.73 -87.78 0.49
N ARG A 6 -17.71 -87.14 -0.11
CA ARG A 6 -16.23 -87.18 -0.12
C ARG A 6 -15.71 -85.83 -0.69
N TYR A 7 -14.44 -85.48 -0.48
CA TYR A 7 -13.71 -84.41 -1.22
C TYR A 7 -12.73 -85.05 -2.24
N PRO A 8 -12.25 -84.33 -3.28
CA PRO A 8 -10.97 -83.57 -3.16
C PRO A 8 -10.82 -82.29 -4.04
N LEU A 9 -9.70 -81.55 -3.78
CA LEU A 9 -9.13 -80.37 -4.48
C LEU A 9 -9.94 -79.06 -4.47
N LEU A 10 -9.48 -77.84 -4.07
CA LEU A 10 -8.19 -77.15 -3.81
C LEU A 10 -7.86 -76.05 -4.86
N LEU A 11 -7.78 -74.80 -4.38
CA LEU A 11 -7.11 -73.62 -4.98
C LEU A 11 -7.48 -73.17 -6.41
N LEU A 12 -8.40 -72.19 -6.53
CA LEU A 12 -8.23 -70.91 -7.28
C LEU A 12 -9.54 -70.10 -7.26
N LEU A 13 -9.61 -68.98 -6.51
CA LEU A 13 -10.54 -67.83 -6.70
C LEU A 13 -10.44 -66.77 -5.57
N VAL A 14 -9.26 -66.15 -5.38
CA VAL A 14 -9.13 -64.91 -4.58
C VAL A 14 -8.14 -63.95 -5.24
N SER A 15 -8.51 -63.36 -6.38
CA SER A 15 -7.74 -62.28 -7.02
C SER A 15 -8.49 -61.62 -8.19
N LEU A 16 -9.59 -60.90 -7.94
CA LEU A 16 -10.16 -59.92 -8.89
C LEU A 16 -11.20 -58.99 -8.23
N LEU A 17 -10.86 -58.41 -7.06
CA LEU A 17 -11.53 -57.19 -6.59
C LEU A 17 -10.88 -55.99 -7.29
N VAL A 18 -11.40 -55.64 -8.46
CA VAL A 18 -11.14 -54.33 -9.07
C VAL A 18 -11.62 -53.28 -8.09
N ARG A 19 -10.70 -52.49 -7.52
CA ARG A 19 -11.06 -51.29 -6.76
C ARG A 19 -11.66 -50.28 -7.74
N THR A 20 -12.98 -50.26 -7.86
CA THR A 20 -13.69 -49.14 -8.48
C THR A 20 -13.27 -47.86 -7.75
N GLY A 21 -12.76 -46.88 -8.50
CA GLY A 21 -12.30 -45.62 -7.92
C GLY A 21 -13.42 -44.96 -7.13
N VAL A 22 -13.11 -44.51 -5.91
CA VAL A 22 -14.05 -43.70 -5.13
C VAL A 22 -14.01 -42.30 -5.72
N ALA A 23 -15.09 -41.91 -6.40
CA ALA A 23 -15.30 -40.55 -6.86
C ALA A 23 -15.18 -39.57 -5.68
N ALA A 24 -14.38 -38.52 -5.85
CA ALA A 24 -14.07 -37.57 -4.78
C ALA A 24 -14.22 -36.11 -5.25
N ASP A 25 -14.56 -35.24 -4.30
CA ASP A 25 -14.51 -33.80 -4.48
C ASP A 25 -13.04 -33.30 -4.52
N TRP A 26 -12.81 -32.16 -5.16
CA TRP A 26 -11.62 -31.32 -4.99
C TRP A 26 -12.03 -30.01 -4.29
N PRO A 27 -12.32 -30.05 -2.98
CA PRO A 27 -13.13 -29.01 -2.32
C PRO A 27 -12.42 -27.67 -2.10
N MET A 28 -11.10 -27.58 -2.31
CA MET A 28 -10.31 -26.38 -2.05
C MET A 28 -9.18 -26.23 -3.08
N TRP A 29 -8.62 -25.02 -3.20
CA TRP A 29 -7.36 -24.84 -3.92
C TRP A 29 -6.31 -25.84 -3.41
N ARG A 30 -5.69 -26.59 -4.33
CA ARG A 30 -4.79 -27.72 -4.04
C ARG A 30 -5.40 -28.77 -3.08
N HIS A 31 -6.64 -29.17 -3.37
CA HIS A 31 -7.40 -30.26 -2.76
C HIS A 31 -7.84 -30.03 -1.29
N ASP A 32 -6.92 -29.81 -0.36
CA ASP A 32 -7.20 -29.80 1.09
C ASP A 32 -6.71 -28.53 1.81
N ALA A 33 -6.96 -28.44 3.12
CA ALA A 33 -6.55 -27.30 3.95
C ALA A 33 -5.01 -27.12 4.07
N ARG A 34 -4.24 -28.17 3.80
CA ARG A 34 -2.76 -28.16 3.79
C ARG A 34 -2.19 -27.81 2.41
N ARG A 35 -3.06 -27.70 1.39
CA ARG A 35 -2.71 -27.40 -0.02
C ARG A 35 -1.86 -28.49 -0.67
N SER A 36 -2.16 -29.76 -0.35
CA SER A 36 -1.40 -30.94 -0.79
C SER A 36 -1.35 -31.14 -2.31
N ALA A 37 -2.42 -30.78 -3.02
CA ALA A 37 -2.69 -31.19 -4.40
C ALA A 37 -2.57 -32.72 -4.63
N SER A 38 -2.99 -33.51 -3.63
CA SER A 38 -3.01 -34.97 -3.73
C SER A 38 -4.38 -35.52 -3.35
N THR A 39 -5.04 -36.23 -4.27
CA THR A 39 -6.28 -36.98 -4.01
C THR A 39 -6.01 -38.49 -3.99
N PRO A 40 -6.69 -39.27 -3.13
CA PRO A 40 -6.66 -40.74 -3.20
C PRO A 40 -7.40 -41.30 -4.43
N GLU A 41 -8.20 -40.49 -5.11
CA GLU A 41 -8.94 -40.88 -6.32
C GLU A 41 -7.98 -41.21 -7.47
N SER A 42 -8.24 -42.33 -8.16
CA SER A 42 -7.46 -42.77 -9.31
C SER A 42 -8.21 -42.48 -10.61
N LEU A 43 -7.54 -41.84 -11.57
CA LEU A 43 -8.06 -41.63 -12.92
C LEU A 43 -7.91 -42.88 -13.80
N ALA A 44 -8.68 -42.92 -14.89
CA ALA A 44 -8.58 -43.97 -15.90
C ALA A 44 -7.16 -44.02 -16.55
N PRO A 45 -6.73 -45.19 -17.06
CA PRO A 45 -5.42 -45.33 -17.70
C PRO A 45 -5.21 -44.46 -18.94
N VAL A 46 -6.29 -44.12 -19.64
CA VAL A 46 -6.36 -43.23 -20.80
C VAL A 46 -7.45 -42.19 -20.52
N LEU A 47 -7.25 -40.95 -20.95
CA LEU A 47 -8.16 -39.83 -20.67
C LEU A 47 -8.50 -39.08 -21.96
N HIS A 48 -9.78 -39.06 -22.31
CA HIS A 48 -10.30 -38.39 -23.49
C HIS A 48 -10.92 -37.05 -23.13
N ARG A 49 -10.70 -36.03 -23.97
CA ARG A 49 -11.28 -34.70 -23.78
C ARG A 49 -12.80 -34.76 -23.94
N GLN A 50 -13.52 -34.27 -22.93
CA GLN A 50 -14.98 -34.25 -22.90
C GLN A 50 -15.51 -32.91 -23.43
N TRP A 51 -14.94 -31.82 -22.92
CA TRP A 51 -15.29 -30.45 -23.28
C TRP A 51 -14.15 -29.47 -22.98
N THR A 52 -14.19 -28.31 -23.63
CA THR A 52 -13.31 -27.16 -23.39
C THR A 52 -14.15 -25.90 -23.30
N ARG A 53 -13.79 -24.99 -22.37
CA ARG A 53 -14.43 -23.68 -22.18
C ARG A 53 -13.38 -22.58 -22.21
N HIS A 54 -13.60 -21.57 -23.04
CA HIS A 54 -12.76 -20.38 -23.09
C HIS A 54 -13.35 -19.26 -22.22
N LEU A 55 -12.56 -18.75 -21.27
CA LEU A 55 -12.88 -17.58 -20.46
C LEU A 55 -11.88 -16.46 -20.74
N PRO A 56 -12.21 -15.18 -20.46
CA PRO A 56 -11.31 -14.07 -20.72
C PRO A 56 -10.01 -14.21 -19.94
N LYS A 57 -8.87 -13.93 -20.57
CA LYS A 57 -7.57 -13.89 -19.88
C LYS A 57 -7.62 -12.93 -18.70
N LEU A 58 -7.28 -13.42 -17.51
CA LEU A 58 -7.25 -12.59 -16.30
C LEU A 58 -6.01 -11.68 -16.30
N GLN A 59 -6.15 -10.54 -15.63
CA GLN A 59 -5.05 -9.62 -15.33
C GLN A 59 -4.86 -9.60 -13.82
N GLY A 60 -3.67 -9.98 -13.35
CA GLY A 60 -3.33 -9.94 -11.92
C GLY A 60 -3.35 -8.51 -11.37
N ALA A 61 -3.60 -8.38 -10.06
CA ALA A 61 -3.61 -7.07 -9.38
C ALA A 61 -2.30 -6.31 -9.58
N TRP A 62 -1.19 -7.04 -9.51
CA TRP A 62 0.16 -6.50 -9.50
C TRP A 62 0.83 -6.72 -10.85
N LEU A 63 0.90 -5.65 -11.63
CA LEU A 63 1.63 -5.65 -12.90
C LEU A 63 3.12 -5.92 -12.64
N ASP A 64 3.73 -6.67 -13.55
CA ASP A 64 5.18 -6.92 -13.58
C ASP A 64 5.74 -7.54 -12.26
N GLN A 65 4.93 -8.34 -11.55
CA GLN A 65 5.34 -9.06 -10.33
C GLN A 65 5.46 -10.57 -10.54
N ASP A 66 6.69 -11.08 -10.54
CA ASP A 66 6.92 -12.53 -10.61
C ASP A 66 6.48 -13.28 -9.34
N THR A 67 6.33 -12.60 -8.19
CA THR A 67 6.11 -13.25 -6.87
C THR A 67 4.65 -13.39 -6.47
N LEU A 68 3.74 -12.65 -7.11
CA LEU A 68 2.31 -12.61 -6.80
C LEU A 68 1.55 -12.85 -8.10
N THR A 69 1.26 -14.12 -8.38
CA THR A 69 0.75 -14.58 -9.69
C THR A 69 -0.54 -15.40 -9.60
N ALA A 70 -1.01 -15.70 -8.38
CA ALA A 70 -2.19 -16.54 -8.14
C ALA A 70 -3.50 -15.96 -8.71
N ASP A 71 -3.61 -14.63 -8.86
CA ASP A 71 -4.81 -13.94 -9.34
C ASP A 71 -4.77 -13.57 -10.84
N ALA A 72 -3.70 -13.96 -11.54
CA ALA A 72 -3.52 -13.78 -12.99
C ALA A 72 -4.07 -14.96 -13.81
N VAL A 73 -4.57 -16.02 -13.17
CA VAL A 73 -5.08 -17.25 -13.80
C VAL A 73 -6.30 -17.79 -13.04
N TYR A 74 -7.17 -18.54 -13.70
CA TYR A 74 -8.29 -19.20 -13.03
C TYR A 74 -7.79 -20.33 -12.12
N GLN A 75 -8.41 -20.45 -10.94
CA GLN A 75 -8.09 -21.44 -9.92
C GLN A 75 -9.40 -22.10 -9.46
N PRO A 76 -9.93 -23.08 -10.21
CA PRO A 76 -11.20 -23.72 -9.88
C PRO A 76 -11.08 -24.68 -8.69
N ILE A 77 -12.25 -25.06 -8.17
CA ILE A 77 -12.45 -26.22 -7.30
C ILE A 77 -13.57 -27.08 -7.86
N ALA A 78 -13.69 -28.34 -7.44
CA ALA A 78 -14.80 -29.21 -7.81
C ALA A 78 -15.49 -29.76 -6.55
N ALA A 79 -16.82 -29.68 -6.49
CA ALA A 79 -17.60 -30.22 -5.38
C ALA A 79 -19.02 -30.62 -5.79
N GLY A 80 -19.44 -31.84 -5.45
CA GLY A 80 -20.79 -32.35 -5.71
C GLY A 80 -21.19 -32.33 -7.19
N GLY A 81 -20.30 -32.78 -8.08
CA GLY A 81 -20.51 -32.74 -9.54
C GLY A 81 -20.42 -31.35 -10.18
N LEU A 82 -20.06 -30.30 -9.43
CA LEU A 82 -19.94 -28.93 -9.93
C LEU A 82 -18.49 -28.44 -9.96
N LEU A 83 -18.08 -27.87 -11.09
CA LEU A 83 -16.87 -27.07 -11.22
C LEU A 83 -17.18 -25.61 -10.88
N LEU A 84 -16.47 -25.07 -9.88
CA LEU A 84 -16.66 -23.72 -9.35
C LEU A 84 -15.49 -22.81 -9.78
N ILE A 85 -15.79 -21.74 -10.52
CA ILE A 85 -14.81 -20.83 -11.10
C ILE A 85 -15.07 -19.40 -10.61
N GLY A 86 -14.15 -18.87 -9.80
CA GLY A 86 -14.11 -17.47 -9.39
C GLY A 86 -13.36 -16.61 -10.41
N SER A 87 -13.79 -15.37 -10.58
CA SER A 87 -13.34 -14.49 -11.67
C SER A 87 -13.13 -13.05 -11.21
N SER A 88 -11.97 -12.48 -11.56
CA SER A 88 -11.64 -11.07 -11.37
C SER A 88 -12.01 -10.19 -12.57
N HIS A 89 -12.50 -10.79 -13.66
CA HIS A 89 -12.95 -10.12 -14.88
C HIS A 89 -14.40 -9.63 -14.81
N ASP A 90 -15.30 -10.50 -14.32
CA ASP A 90 -16.76 -10.28 -14.23
C ASP A 90 -17.29 -10.13 -12.79
N ASP A 91 -16.40 -10.18 -11.79
CA ASP A 91 -16.71 -10.14 -10.34
C ASP A 91 -17.69 -11.22 -9.90
N SER A 92 -17.55 -12.43 -10.47
CA SER A 92 -18.50 -13.52 -10.25
C SER A 92 -17.85 -14.84 -9.82
N LEU A 93 -18.60 -15.61 -9.05
CA LEU A 93 -18.42 -17.05 -8.93
C LEU A 93 -19.46 -17.73 -9.83
N SER A 94 -19.01 -18.59 -10.71
CA SER A 94 -19.85 -19.38 -11.60
C SER A 94 -19.72 -20.88 -11.30
N ALA A 95 -20.83 -21.59 -11.39
CA ALA A 95 -20.91 -23.03 -11.23
C ALA A 95 -21.34 -23.69 -12.55
N TRP A 96 -20.60 -24.72 -12.92
CA TRP A 96 -20.78 -25.48 -14.15
C TRP A 96 -20.85 -26.96 -13.79
N ASP A 97 -21.61 -27.73 -14.54
CA ASP A 97 -21.61 -29.18 -14.43
C ASP A 97 -20.21 -29.72 -14.80
N LEU A 98 -19.62 -30.55 -13.95
CA LEU A 98 -18.25 -31.04 -14.16
C LEU A 98 -18.16 -31.95 -15.39
N ALA A 99 -19.11 -32.88 -15.56
CA ALA A 99 -19.10 -33.85 -16.65
C ALA A 99 -19.43 -33.21 -18.02
N THR A 100 -20.42 -32.32 -18.08
CA THR A 100 -20.93 -31.75 -19.35
C THR A 100 -20.47 -30.32 -19.65
N GLY A 101 -19.84 -29.62 -18.69
CA GLY A 101 -19.42 -28.23 -18.82
C GLY A 101 -20.58 -27.22 -18.89
N THR A 102 -21.83 -27.67 -18.69
CA THR A 102 -23.04 -26.85 -18.83
C THR A 102 -23.23 -25.87 -17.67
N PHE A 103 -23.79 -24.69 -17.94
CA PHE A 103 -24.03 -23.67 -16.92
C PHE A 103 -25.08 -24.11 -15.90
N ARG A 104 -24.84 -23.85 -14.61
CA ARG A 104 -25.82 -24.09 -13.54
C ARG A 104 -26.27 -22.79 -12.86
N TRP A 105 -25.34 -22.03 -12.30
CA TRP A 105 -25.65 -20.76 -11.63
C TRP A 105 -24.44 -19.80 -11.61
N ARG A 106 -24.71 -18.52 -11.31
CA ARG A 106 -23.71 -17.46 -11.11
C ARG A 106 -24.13 -16.56 -9.94
N PHE A 107 -23.16 -16.17 -9.12
CA PHE A 107 -23.28 -15.22 -8.01
C PHE A 107 -22.28 -14.08 -8.22
N TYR A 108 -22.66 -12.83 -7.93
CA TYR A 108 -21.80 -11.65 -8.11
C TYR A 108 -21.43 -11.01 -6.76
N THR A 109 -20.18 -10.56 -6.63
CA THR A 109 -19.67 -9.77 -5.51
C THR A 109 -19.57 -8.28 -5.87
N ASP A 110 -19.27 -7.40 -4.90
CA ASP A 110 -19.09 -5.96 -5.15
C ASP A 110 -17.60 -5.59 -5.40
N GLY A 111 -16.85 -6.55 -5.93
CA GLY A 111 -15.43 -6.46 -6.25
C GLY A 111 -14.86 -7.81 -6.72
N PRO A 112 -13.64 -7.83 -7.29
CA PRO A 112 -13.05 -9.02 -7.89
C PRO A 112 -12.84 -10.20 -6.93
N ILE A 113 -13.15 -11.40 -7.41
CA ILE A 113 -12.79 -12.67 -6.76
C ILE A 113 -11.43 -13.10 -7.31
N ARG A 114 -10.41 -13.09 -6.44
CA ARG A 114 -9.00 -13.34 -6.82
C ARG A 114 -8.49 -14.74 -6.46
N TYR A 115 -9.16 -15.41 -5.55
CA TYR A 115 -8.74 -16.69 -4.98
C TYR A 115 -9.87 -17.71 -5.12
N ALA A 116 -9.49 -18.96 -5.33
CA ALA A 116 -10.42 -20.08 -5.36
C ALA A 116 -11.26 -20.12 -4.07
N PRO A 117 -12.55 -20.53 -4.16
CA PRO A 117 -13.35 -20.77 -2.98
C PRO A 117 -12.92 -22.04 -2.23
N ALA A 118 -13.60 -22.31 -1.12
CA ALA A 118 -13.61 -23.60 -0.43
C ALA A 118 -15.03 -24.16 -0.41
N ALA A 119 -15.21 -25.47 -0.49
CA ALA A 119 -16.51 -26.13 -0.42
C ALA A 119 -16.52 -27.22 0.67
N ALA A 120 -17.66 -27.37 1.36
CA ALA A 120 -17.93 -28.47 2.28
C ALA A 120 -19.42 -28.52 2.63
N ASN A 121 -19.96 -29.71 2.86
CA ASN A 121 -21.32 -29.90 3.42
C ASN A 121 -22.42 -29.13 2.65
N GLY A 122 -22.40 -29.18 1.31
CA GLY A 122 -23.37 -28.49 0.46
C GLY A 122 -23.26 -26.97 0.46
N ARG A 123 -22.11 -26.42 0.85
CA ARG A 123 -21.84 -24.97 0.91
C ARG A 123 -20.53 -24.61 0.24
N VAL A 124 -20.44 -23.38 -0.25
CA VAL A 124 -19.26 -22.77 -0.87
C VAL A 124 -18.92 -21.48 -0.13
N TYR A 125 -17.64 -21.25 0.14
CA TYR A 125 -17.11 -20.09 0.86
C TYR A 125 -16.09 -19.36 -0.03
N LEU A 126 -16.30 -18.09 -0.28
CA LEU A 126 -15.46 -17.27 -1.17
C LEU A 126 -15.17 -15.90 -0.55
N VAL A 127 -14.07 -15.28 -0.96
CA VAL A 127 -13.72 -13.90 -0.58
C VAL A 127 -13.55 -13.03 -1.82
N ALA A 128 -13.81 -11.73 -1.67
CA ALA A 128 -13.64 -10.75 -2.74
C ALA A 128 -12.94 -9.47 -2.25
N ASP A 129 -12.43 -8.68 -3.20
CA ASP A 129 -11.84 -7.35 -2.94
C ASP A 129 -12.84 -6.35 -2.31
N ASP A 130 -14.13 -6.68 -2.16
CA ASP A 130 -15.10 -5.94 -1.34
C ASP A 130 -14.91 -6.12 0.19
N GLY A 131 -13.96 -6.96 0.62
CA GLY A 131 -13.57 -7.12 2.02
C GLY A 131 -14.40 -8.13 2.80
N CYS A 132 -15.19 -8.96 2.11
CA CYS A 132 -16.14 -9.88 2.75
C CYS A 132 -15.93 -11.35 2.36
N LEU A 133 -16.23 -12.23 3.32
CA LEU A 133 -16.45 -13.66 3.14
C LEU A 133 -17.93 -13.90 2.86
N TYR A 134 -18.24 -14.63 1.80
CA TYR A 134 -19.59 -15.06 1.44
C TYR A 134 -19.71 -16.57 1.64
N CYS A 135 -20.86 -17.02 2.14
CA CYS A 135 -21.27 -18.43 2.12
C CYS A 135 -22.47 -18.59 1.19
N LEU A 136 -22.36 -19.48 0.21
CA LEU A 136 -23.43 -19.83 -0.73
C LEU A 136 -23.84 -21.29 -0.54
N ASN A 137 -25.08 -21.61 -0.91
CA ASN A 137 -25.52 -22.99 -1.08
C ASN A 137 -24.95 -23.56 -2.40
N LEU A 138 -24.29 -24.72 -2.35
CA LEU A 138 -23.56 -25.32 -3.47
C LEU A 138 -24.46 -25.61 -4.68
N SER A 139 -25.67 -26.12 -4.47
CA SER A 139 -26.55 -26.52 -5.57
C SER A 139 -27.27 -25.36 -6.26
N SER A 140 -27.40 -24.19 -5.62
CA SER A 140 -28.21 -23.07 -6.15
C SER A 140 -27.51 -21.72 -6.25
N GLY A 141 -26.30 -21.57 -5.69
CA GLY A 141 -25.58 -20.29 -5.65
C GLY A 141 -26.19 -19.24 -4.71
N LYS A 142 -27.32 -19.54 -4.04
CA LYS A 142 -27.99 -18.60 -3.14
C LYS A 142 -27.14 -18.31 -1.91
N GLN A 143 -26.99 -17.03 -1.56
CA GLN A 143 -26.29 -16.60 -0.36
C GLN A 143 -26.99 -17.11 0.91
N VAL A 144 -26.24 -17.79 1.78
CA VAL A 144 -26.64 -18.24 3.11
C VAL A 144 -26.29 -17.19 4.15
N PHE A 145 -25.04 -16.69 4.11
CA PHE A 145 -24.58 -15.58 4.97
C PHE A 145 -23.44 -14.80 4.31
N ARG A 146 -23.14 -13.63 4.87
CA ARG A 146 -22.02 -12.75 4.48
C ARG A 146 -21.38 -12.17 5.75
N VAL A 147 -20.05 -12.19 5.82
CA VAL A 147 -19.26 -11.66 6.94
C VAL A 147 -18.20 -10.71 6.39
N CYS A 148 -18.28 -9.43 6.73
CA CYS A 148 -17.29 -8.45 6.29
C CYS A 148 -16.25 -8.20 7.38
N ALA A 149 -14.99 -8.17 6.98
CA ALA A 149 -13.88 -7.99 7.92
C ALA A 149 -13.54 -6.52 8.17
N ALA A 150 -13.79 -5.64 7.20
CA ALA A 150 -13.64 -4.19 7.33
C ALA A 150 -14.42 -3.62 8.55
N PRO A 151 -13.93 -2.54 9.19
CA PRO A 151 -14.64 -1.88 10.29
C PRO A 151 -15.82 -1.02 9.79
N ARG A 152 -15.77 -0.51 8.56
CA ARG A 152 -16.81 0.27 7.88
C ARG A 152 -16.82 0.00 6.37
N ASP A 153 -17.87 0.44 5.67
CA ASP A 153 -17.82 0.59 4.21
C ASP A 153 -16.99 1.82 3.85
N GLN A 154 -15.75 1.62 3.41
CA GLN A 154 -14.92 2.63 2.77
C GLN A 154 -14.35 2.01 1.51
N ARG A 155 -14.50 2.71 0.39
CA ARG A 155 -14.05 2.29 -0.92
C ARG A 155 -12.87 3.15 -1.38
N VAL A 156 -12.00 2.54 -2.17
CA VAL A 156 -10.83 3.16 -2.80
C VAL A 156 -10.72 2.66 -4.23
N LEU A 157 -9.96 3.37 -5.08
CA LEU A 157 -9.48 2.76 -6.31
C LEU A 157 -8.26 1.90 -5.99
N GLY A 158 -8.47 0.59 -5.89
CA GLY A 158 -7.40 -0.40 -5.72
C GLY A 158 -7.16 -1.14 -7.03
N ASN A 159 -5.93 -1.08 -7.53
CA ASN A 159 -5.53 -1.64 -8.84
C ASN A 159 -6.47 -1.17 -9.98
N GLY A 160 -6.88 0.11 -9.95
CA GLY A 160 -7.76 0.72 -10.95
C GLY A 160 -9.24 0.35 -10.84
N ARG A 161 -9.69 -0.30 -9.77
CA ARG A 161 -11.09 -0.74 -9.58
C ARG A 161 -11.65 -0.22 -8.25
N LEU A 162 -12.94 0.12 -8.20
CA LEU A 162 -13.59 0.53 -6.95
C LEU A 162 -13.79 -0.69 -6.06
N ILE A 163 -13.02 -0.78 -4.98
CA ILE A 163 -12.98 -1.93 -4.06
C ILE A 163 -12.97 -1.45 -2.60
N SER A 164 -13.03 -2.37 -1.63
CA SER A 164 -12.85 -2.01 -0.22
C SER A 164 -11.45 -1.46 0.05
N ALA A 165 -11.33 -0.50 0.97
CA ALA A 165 -10.04 -0.08 1.52
C ALA A 165 -9.32 -1.22 2.26
N TRP A 166 -10.07 -2.23 2.70
CA TRP A 166 -9.60 -3.47 3.30
C TRP A 166 -10.03 -4.67 2.44
N PRO A 167 -9.43 -4.90 1.25
CA PRO A 167 -9.83 -5.99 0.36
C PRO A 167 -9.50 -7.36 0.99
N ALA A 168 -10.35 -8.37 0.77
CA ALA A 168 -10.12 -9.71 1.31
C ALA A 168 -9.20 -10.52 0.38
N ARG A 169 -7.88 -10.38 0.58
CA ARG A 169 -6.85 -11.07 -0.22
C ARG A 169 -6.14 -12.23 0.50
N GLY A 170 -6.51 -12.52 1.74
CA GLY A 170 -6.24 -13.83 2.34
C GLY A 170 -7.31 -14.83 1.91
N GLY A 171 -7.03 -15.62 0.89
CA GLY A 171 -7.94 -16.61 0.31
C GLY A 171 -8.40 -17.67 1.33
N PRO A 172 -9.67 -18.13 1.26
CA PRO A 172 -10.28 -18.91 2.33
C PRO A 172 -9.62 -20.29 2.49
N VAL A 173 -9.51 -20.73 3.74
CA VAL A 173 -9.18 -22.11 4.09
C VAL A 173 -10.21 -22.65 5.08
N LEU A 174 -10.76 -23.83 4.80
CA LEU A 174 -11.74 -24.50 5.65
C LEU A 174 -11.07 -25.66 6.40
N ALA A 175 -11.10 -25.61 7.73
CA ALA A 175 -10.53 -26.65 8.58
C ALA A 175 -11.29 -26.76 9.92
N GLY A 176 -11.60 -27.99 10.36
CA GLY A 176 -12.23 -28.23 11.66
C GLY A 176 -13.57 -27.53 11.87
N GLY A 177 -14.40 -27.40 10.84
CA GLY A 177 -15.70 -26.72 10.91
C GLY A 177 -15.65 -25.19 10.85
N GLN A 178 -14.46 -24.59 10.75
CA GLN A 178 -14.28 -23.14 10.63
C GLN A 178 -13.68 -22.77 9.26
N VAL A 179 -14.02 -21.57 8.80
CA VAL A 179 -13.42 -20.91 7.64
C VAL A 179 -12.54 -19.78 8.14
N TYR A 180 -11.28 -19.79 7.73
CA TYR A 180 -10.31 -18.74 8.03
C TYR A 180 -10.08 -17.90 6.78
N PHE A 181 -10.11 -16.58 6.94
CA PHE A 181 -9.80 -15.63 5.87
C PHE A 181 -9.15 -14.38 6.45
N ALA A 182 -8.57 -13.56 5.58
CA ALA A 182 -7.99 -12.29 5.98
C ALA A 182 -8.29 -11.15 5.00
N ALA A 183 -8.45 -9.95 5.54
CA ALA A 183 -8.70 -8.73 4.80
C ALA A 183 -7.78 -7.59 5.23
N SER A 184 -7.66 -6.62 4.31
CA SER A 184 -6.58 -5.63 4.24
C SER A 184 -5.26 -6.21 3.76
N ILE A 185 -4.50 -5.35 3.09
CA ILE A 185 -3.12 -5.59 2.64
C ILE A 185 -2.18 -4.46 3.10
N TRP A 186 -2.70 -3.53 3.90
CA TRP A 186 -2.04 -2.29 4.28
C TRP A 186 -2.01 -2.20 5.81
N PRO A 187 -0.87 -2.52 6.46
CA PRO A 187 -0.77 -2.59 7.92
C PRO A 187 -1.28 -1.32 8.64
N PHE A 188 -0.95 -0.14 8.11
CA PHE A 188 -1.37 1.16 8.65
C PHE A 188 -2.88 1.44 8.54
N MET A 189 -3.63 0.67 7.75
CA MET A 189 -5.09 0.73 7.72
C MET A 189 -5.72 -0.20 8.77
N GLY A 190 -4.94 -1.01 9.47
CA GLY A 190 -5.42 -2.18 10.21
C GLY A 190 -5.52 -3.42 9.32
N ILE A 191 -5.35 -4.59 9.93
CA ILE A 191 -5.42 -5.91 9.29
C ILE A 191 -6.46 -6.74 10.04
N PHE A 192 -7.21 -7.59 9.33
CA PHE A 192 -8.28 -8.37 9.93
C PHE A 192 -8.16 -9.84 9.53
N VAL A 193 -7.66 -10.69 10.42
CA VAL A 193 -7.70 -12.16 10.26
C VAL A 193 -8.85 -12.71 11.11
N GLN A 194 -9.70 -13.57 10.55
CA GLN A 194 -10.90 -14.05 11.24
C GLN A 194 -11.11 -15.54 11.07
N ALA A 195 -11.66 -16.16 12.10
CA ALA A 195 -12.26 -17.49 12.04
C ALA A 195 -13.79 -17.40 12.12
N VAL A 196 -14.47 -18.03 11.16
CA VAL A 196 -15.93 -18.02 11.04
C VAL A 196 -16.43 -19.45 11.14
N ASP A 197 -17.41 -19.72 12.00
CA ASP A 197 -18.11 -21.01 12.03
C ASP A 197 -18.81 -21.24 10.68
N ALA A 198 -18.43 -22.31 9.98
CA ALA A 198 -18.85 -22.57 8.60
C ALA A 198 -20.37 -22.78 8.48
N ARG A 199 -21.03 -23.22 9.55
CA ARG A 199 -22.47 -23.53 9.57
C ARG A 199 -23.34 -22.29 9.84
N THR A 200 -22.89 -21.36 10.67
CA THR A 200 -23.70 -20.23 11.16
C THR A 200 -23.25 -18.87 10.65
N GLY A 201 -22.00 -18.73 10.19
CA GLY A 201 -21.42 -17.42 9.87
C GLY A 201 -21.01 -16.61 11.10
N ALA A 202 -21.06 -17.19 12.29
CA ALA A 202 -20.59 -16.52 13.51
C ALA A 202 -19.06 -16.40 13.51
N VAL A 203 -18.55 -15.18 13.65
CA VAL A 203 -17.12 -14.95 13.94
C VAL A 203 -16.80 -15.51 15.32
N THR A 204 -15.95 -16.54 15.36
CA THR A 204 -15.54 -17.25 16.58
C THR A 204 -14.37 -16.56 17.28
N TRP A 205 -13.39 -16.10 16.50
CA TRP A 205 -12.34 -15.18 16.95
C TRP A 205 -11.95 -14.22 15.82
N ARG A 206 -11.31 -13.12 16.20
CA ARG A 206 -10.71 -12.13 15.29
C ARG A 206 -9.36 -11.70 15.84
N ASN A 207 -8.38 -11.57 14.95
CA ASN A 207 -7.18 -10.80 15.20
C ASN A 207 -7.27 -9.52 14.35
N ASP A 208 -7.34 -8.37 15.01
CA ASP A 208 -7.24 -7.06 14.37
C ASP A 208 -6.33 -6.05 15.07
N GLY A 209 -5.39 -6.55 15.89
CA GLY A 209 -4.31 -5.77 16.48
C GLY A 209 -2.98 -5.85 15.71
N THR A 210 -2.77 -6.85 14.84
CA THR A 210 -1.47 -7.06 14.16
C THR A 210 -1.26 -6.19 12.91
N GLY A 211 -1.90 -5.03 12.83
CA GLY A 211 -1.62 -4.00 11.82
C GLY A 211 -0.44 -3.08 12.20
N SER A 212 -0.20 -2.91 13.50
CA SER A 212 0.85 -2.03 14.03
C SER A 212 1.66 -2.76 15.10
N THR A 213 2.85 -3.23 14.73
CA THR A 213 3.81 -3.91 15.60
C THR A 213 5.20 -3.40 15.24
N TYR A 214 6.00 -3.04 16.24
CA TYR A 214 7.33 -2.49 16.03
C TYR A 214 8.35 -3.60 15.80
N ILE A 215 8.59 -3.93 14.53
CA ILE A 215 9.37 -5.12 14.12
C ILE A 215 10.52 -4.76 13.19
N LEU A 216 11.51 -5.65 13.12
CA LEU A 216 12.62 -5.52 12.16
C LEU A 216 12.11 -5.60 10.72
N GLN A 217 12.30 -4.51 10.00
CA GLN A 217 12.07 -4.39 8.56
C GLN A 217 13.23 -5.00 7.76
N PRO A 218 13.10 -5.14 6.43
CA PRO A 218 14.25 -5.34 5.56
C PRO A 218 15.37 -4.35 5.87
N HIS A 219 16.62 -4.82 5.80
CA HIS A 219 17.83 -4.13 6.30
C HIS A 219 18.02 -4.11 7.83
N ASN A 220 17.28 -4.93 8.59
CA ASN A 220 17.46 -5.14 10.04
C ASN A 220 17.36 -3.86 10.88
N SER A 221 16.41 -2.99 10.53
CA SER A 221 16.11 -1.78 11.30
C SER A 221 14.63 -1.80 11.69
N PRO A 222 14.27 -1.43 12.93
CA PRO A 222 12.89 -1.54 13.40
C PRO A 222 12.00 -0.41 12.84
N ALA A 223 10.70 -0.69 12.75
CA ALA A 223 9.64 0.29 12.48
C ALA A 223 8.26 -0.36 12.72
N PHE A 224 7.22 0.46 12.86
CA PHE A 224 5.84 -0.06 12.84
C PHE A 224 5.52 -0.66 11.46
N ALA A 225 5.09 -1.92 11.47
CA ALA A 225 4.47 -2.60 10.35
C ALA A 225 3.52 -3.67 10.89
N GLY A 226 3.12 -4.63 10.05
CA GLY A 226 2.24 -5.69 10.46
C GLY A 226 2.13 -6.74 9.37
N LEU A 227 1.13 -7.60 9.48
CA LEU A 227 0.76 -8.54 8.42
C LEU A 227 0.27 -7.78 7.18
N ALA A 228 0.32 -8.39 6.00
CA ALA A 228 -0.29 -7.86 4.77
C ALA A 228 -0.89 -9.01 3.96
N PRO A 229 -1.97 -9.66 4.47
CA PRO A 229 -2.40 -10.97 4.01
C PRO A 229 -2.79 -11.00 2.53
N GLN A 230 -1.99 -11.74 1.74
CA GLN A 230 -2.16 -11.90 0.30
C GLN A 230 -1.71 -13.29 -0.11
N GLY A 231 -2.66 -14.09 -0.61
CA GLY A 231 -2.40 -15.47 -1.03
C GLY A 231 -3.37 -16.48 -0.41
N TYR A 232 -3.15 -17.76 -0.73
CA TYR A 232 -3.92 -18.87 -0.18
C TYR A 232 -3.47 -19.22 1.23
N LEU A 233 -4.33 -19.06 2.23
CA LEU A 233 -4.03 -19.52 3.60
C LEU A 233 -3.94 -21.06 3.64
N ALA A 234 -3.13 -21.60 4.55
CA ALA A 234 -3.04 -23.04 4.82
C ALA A 234 -3.25 -23.31 6.32
N ALA A 235 -3.84 -24.46 6.66
CA ALA A 235 -4.16 -24.83 8.04
C ALA A 235 -3.86 -26.31 8.31
N SER A 236 -3.23 -26.60 9.45
CA SER A 236 -2.94 -27.96 9.93
C SER A 236 -2.82 -27.97 11.45
N GLY A 237 -3.47 -28.90 12.15
CA GLY A 237 -3.43 -28.97 13.61
C GLY A 237 -3.88 -27.68 14.28
N ASP A 238 -2.98 -27.03 15.02
CA ASP A 238 -3.15 -25.71 15.64
C ASP A 238 -2.61 -24.54 14.80
N ALA A 239 -1.95 -24.80 13.66
CA ALA A 239 -1.33 -23.80 12.81
C ALA A 239 -2.32 -23.21 11.80
N LEU A 240 -2.35 -21.88 11.70
CA LEU A 240 -2.87 -21.13 10.57
C LEU A 240 -1.73 -20.33 9.94
N ILE A 241 -1.35 -20.68 8.71
CA ILE A 241 -0.26 -20.02 7.98
C ILE A 241 -0.85 -19.00 7.01
N VAL A 242 -0.46 -17.74 7.19
CA VAL A 242 -0.98 -16.58 6.47
C VAL A 242 0.11 -16.01 5.57
N PRO A 243 0.03 -16.18 4.23
CA PRO A 243 0.98 -15.56 3.30
C PRO A 243 0.80 -14.04 3.29
N ASN A 244 1.91 -13.31 3.24
CA ASN A 244 1.96 -11.85 3.39
C ASN A 244 2.61 -11.21 2.15
N GLY A 245 2.03 -11.50 0.98
CA GLY A 245 2.54 -11.01 -0.30
C GLY A 245 4.00 -11.42 -0.52
N ARG A 246 4.87 -10.44 -0.75
CA ARG A 246 6.31 -10.65 -1.02
C ARG A 246 7.15 -11.07 0.19
N SER A 247 6.56 -11.15 1.37
CA SER A 247 7.24 -11.61 2.60
C SER A 247 6.88 -13.05 2.94
N VAL A 248 7.75 -13.74 3.69
CA VAL A 248 7.49 -15.10 4.17
C VAL A 248 6.24 -15.11 5.08
N PRO A 249 5.37 -16.13 4.98
CA PRO A 249 4.17 -16.26 5.80
C PRO A 249 4.37 -16.08 7.30
N ALA A 250 3.33 -15.56 7.95
CA ALA A 250 3.21 -15.56 9.40
C ALA A 250 2.47 -16.81 9.89
N ARG A 251 2.69 -17.21 11.14
CA ARG A 251 1.89 -18.24 11.81
C ARG A 251 1.03 -17.61 12.91
N LEU A 252 -0.27 -17.89 12.85
CA LEU A 252 -1.22 -17.63 13.91
C LEU A 252 -1.67 -18.96 14.53
N ASN A 253 -2.02 -18.92 15.81
CA ASN A 253 -2.74 -19.99 16.45
C ASN A 253 -4.16 -20.07 15.87
N ARG A 254 -4.54 -21.23 15.34
CA ARG A 254 -5.83 -21.46 14.67
C ARG A 254 -7.02 -21.44 15.63
N GLN A 255 -6.80 -21.68 16.94
CA GLN A 255 -7.87 -21.72 17.94
C GLN A 255 -8.15 -20.35 18.57
N THR A 256 -7.12 -19.52 18.74
CA THR A 256 -7.23 -18.21 19.43
C THR A 256 -7.06 -17.00 18.51
N GLY A 257 -6.45 -17.17 17.33
CA GLY A 257 -6.06 -16.07 16.45
C GLY A 257 -4.78 -15.33 16.86
N GLN A 258 -4.12 -15.74 17.95
CA GLN A 258 -2.89 -15.12 18.42
C GLN A 258 -1.77 -15.25 17.38
N LEU A 259 -1.03 -14.17 17.12
CA LEU A 259 0.17 -14.22 16.29
C LEU A 259 1.30 -14.89 17.06
N GLU A 260 1.84 -16.00 16.53
CA GLU A 260 2.92 -16.76 17.15
C GLU A 260 4.29 -16.31 16.61
N TYR A 261 4.43 -16.05 15.30
CA TYR A 261 5.61 -15.40 14.71
C TYR A 261 5.35 -14.72 13.36
N PHE A 262 6.19 -13.73 13.04
CA PHE A 262 6.32 -13.13 11.69
C PHE A 262 7.72 -12.55 11.46
N HIS A 263 8.48 -13.11 10.51
CA HIS A 263 9.92 -12.83 10.32
C HIS A 263 10.21 -11.95 9.09
N LEU A 264 9.69 -10.73 9.06
CA LEU A 264 9.73 -9.82 7.90
C LEU A 264 11.15 -9.53 7.34
N SER A 265 12.17 -9.46 8.20
CA SER A 265 13.54 -9.09 7.81
C SER A 265 14.42 -10.25 7.32
N LEU A 266 14.21 -11.47 7.82
CA LEU A 266 15.19 -12.55 7.74
C LEU A 266 15.35 -13.12 6.31
N HIS A 267 14.24 -13.33 5.61
CA HIS A 267 14.20 -14.19 4.41
C HIS A 267 14.01 -13.46 3.07
N ARG A 268 14.06 -12.12 3.08
CA ARG A 268 14.17 -11.16 1.94
C ARG A 268 13.39 -11.44 0.65
N SER A 269 13.72 -12.48 -0.10
CA SER A 269 13.19 -12.77 -1.45
C SER A 269 12.49 -14.13 -1.55
N SER A 270 12.35 -14.88 -0.46
CA SER A 270 11.72 -16.22 -0.43
C SER A 270 10.21 -16.19 -0.11
N GLY A 271 9.55 -15.03 -0.21
CA GLY A 271 8.11 -14.87 0.01
C GLY A 271 7.25 -15.23 -1.21
N GLY A 272 5.94 -15.24 -1.05
CA GLY A 272 4.97 -15.44 -2.14
C GLY A 272 3.54 -15.70 -1.67
N ASP A 273 2.61 -15.71 -2.61
CA ASP A 273 1.15 -15.88 -2.41
C ASP A 273 0.67 -17.34 -2.27
N GLN A 274 1.57 -18.32 -2.41
CA GLN A 274 1.28 -19.74 -2.33
C GLN A 274 1.98 -20.37 -1.13
N VAL A 275 1.22 -21.06 -0.27
CA VAL A 275 1.78 -21.86 0.83
C VAL A 275 1.13 -23.24 0.92
N ALA A 276 1.91 -24.24 1.32
CA ALA A 276 1.45 -25.57 1.67
C ALA A 276 2.14 -26.07 2.96
N ILE A 277 1.57 -27.10 3.61
CA ILE A 277 2.06 -27.65 4.88
C ILE A 277 2.27 -29.17 4.75
N ALA A 278 3.46 -29.65 5.12
CA ALA A 278 3.79 -31.07 5.20
C ALA A 278 4.50 -31.34 6.54
N GLY A 279 4.13 -32.41 7.25
CA GLY A 279 4.71 -32.73 8.55
C GLY A 279 4.85 -31.53 9.48
N ASN A 280 6.10 -31.24 9.86
CA ASN A 280 6.50 -30.12 10.70
C ASN A 280 7.05 -28.91 9.92
N VAL A 281 6.73 -28.76 8.62
CA VAL A 281 7.22 -27.67 7.77
C VAL A 281 6.10 -26.99 6.97
N PHE A 282 6.30 -25.73 6.62
CA PHE A 282 5.53 -25.07 5.56
C PHE A 282 6.44 -24.68 4.38
N LEU A 283 5.86 -24.64 3.19
CA LEU A 283 6.56 -24.42 1.93
C LEU A 283 6.03 -23.14 1.29
N ASN A 284 6.91 -22.19 0.95
CA ASN A 284 6.58 -20.92 0.31
C ASN A 284 7.77 -20.46 -0.57
N GLY A 285 7.48 -19.89 -1.75
CA GLY A 285 8.54 -19.35 -2.62
C GLY A 285 9.60 -20.35 -3.07
N GLY A 286 9.31 -21.66 -3.09
CA GLY A 286 10.29 -22.73 -3.36
C GLY A 286 11.21 -23.08 -2.19
N THR A 287 10.92 -22.55 -1.00
CA THR A 287 11.67 -22.77 0.24
C THR A 287 10.78 -23.48 1.27
N ALA A 288 11.31 -24.46 1.99
CA ALA A 288 10.70 -25.01 3.20
C ALA A 288 11.24 -24.31 4.45
N PHE A 289 10.38 -24.17 5.45
CA PHE A 289 10.63 -23.52 6.75
C PHE A 289 10.01 -24.37 7.88
N ASP A 290 10.62 -24.36 9.06
CA ASP A 290 10.07 -25.01 10.24
C ASP A 290 8.70 -24.40 10.63
N LEU A 291 7.70 -25.25 10.84
CA LEU A 291 6.30 -24.85 11.07
C LEU A 291 6.05 -24.26 12.46
N LYS A 292 6.95 -24.45 13.43
CA LYS A 292 6.79 -23.97 14.81
C LYS A 292 7.50 -22.64 15.05
N THR A 293 8.59 -22.39 14.34
CA THR A 293 9.47 -21.23 14.55
C THR A 293 9.54 -20.29 13.35
N GLY A 294 9.22 -20.76 12.13
CA GLY A 294 9.42 -19.99 10.90
C GLY A 294 10.89 -19.82 10.50
N LEU A 295 11.81 -20.55 11.14
CA LEU A 295 13.24 -20.51 10.88
C LEU A 295 13.68 -21.72 10.03
N GLY A 296 14.96 -21.77 9.64
CA GLY A 296 15.51 -22.91 8.90
C GLY A 296 15.03 -22.98 7.45
N ALA A 297 15.39 -21.99 6.64
CA ALA A 297 15.06 -21.92 5.22
C ALA A 297 15.88 -22.92 4.38
N ILE A 298 15.22 -23.82 3.65
CA ILE A 298 15.84 -24.82 2.78
C ILE A 298 15.24 -24.73 1.38
N GLN A 299 16.06 -24.53 0.35
CA GLN A 299 15.61 -24.48 -1.05
C GLN A 299 15.24 -25.89 -1.53
N LEU A 300 14.03 -26.04 -2.10
CA LEU A 300 13.51 -27.31 -2.65
C LEU A 300 13.55 -27.34 -4.19
N GLY A 301 14.47 -26.61 -4.81
CA GLY A 301 14.59 -26.47 -6.26
C GLY A 301 13.74 -25.32 -6.83
N GLU A 302 13.27 -25.50 -8.07
CA GLU A 302 12.56 -24.48 -8.86
C GLU A 302 11.04 -24.44 -8.59
N THR A 303 10.49 -25.49 -7.97
CA THR A 303 9.05 -25.62 -7.72
C THR A 303 8.59 -24.77 -6.55
N ARG A 304 7.77 -23.74 -6.79
CA ARG A 304 7.31 -22.80 -5.76
C ARG A 304 6.48 -23.43 -4.65
N CYS A 305 5.62 -24.38 -5.01
CA CYS A 305 4.72 -25.11 -4.11
C CYS A 305 4.56 -26.55 -4.63
N PRO A 306 5.34 -27.52 -4.11
CA PRO A 306 5.36 -28.89 -4.64
C PRO A 306 4.11 -29.68 -4.27
N VAL A 307 3.87 -30.77 -4.99
CA VAL A 307 2.81 -31.75 -4.66
C VAL A 307 3.22 -32.48 -3.38
N LEU A 308 2.30 -32.66 -2.43
CA LEU A 308 2.57 -33.29 -1.14
C LEU A 308 1.72 -34.56 -0.98
N ALA A 309 2.35 -35.69 -0.74
CA ALA A 309 1.65 -36.93 -0.37
C ALA A 309 2.59 -37.88 0.37
N ASP A 310 2.03 -38.70 1.27
CA ASP A 310 2.72 -39.86 1.82
C ASP A 310 4.06 -39.53 2.53
N GLY A 311 4.15 -38.34 3.14
CA GLY A 311 5.35 -37.79 3.79
C GLY A 311 6.38 -37.17 2.85
N LEU A 312 6.08 -37.12 1.55
CA LEU A 312 6.96 -36.67 0.48
C LEU A 312 6.49 -35.36 -0.16
N ALA A 313 7.44 -34.51 -0.53
CA ALA A 313 7.25 -33.41 -1.45
C ALA A 313 7.83 -33.77 -2.83
N PHE A 314 6.98 -33.74 -3.87
CA PHE A 314 7.38 -33.99 -5.25
C PHE A 314 7.65 -32.67 -5.96
N THR A 315 8.92 -32.45 -6.30
CA THR A 315 9.40 -31.27 -7.01
C THR A 315 9.64 -31.60 -8.49
N SER A 316 9.62 -30.57 -9.33
CA SER A 316 9.72 -30.67 -10.78
C SER A 316 10.57 -29.53 -11.38
N GLY A 317 10.74 -29.55 -12.70
CA GLY A 317 11.63 -28.69 -13.46
C GLY A 317 12.34 -29.54 -14.53
N ASN A 318 13.67 -29.55 -14.52
CA ASN A 318 14.47 -30.42 -15.40
C ASN A 318 14.48 -31.92 -15.00
N ARG A 319 13.92 -32.26 -13.83
CA ARG A 319 13.77 -33.64 -13.31
C ARG A 319 12.62 -33.67 -12.30
N VAL A 320 12.09 -34.85 -12.01
CA VAL A 320 11.17 -35.06 -10.88
C VAL A 320 11.95 -35.64 -9.72
N THR A 321 11.79 -35.08 -8.52
CA THR A 321 12.42 -35.58 -7.29
C THR A 321 11.39 -35.70 -6.18
N ALA A 322 11.43 -36.81 -5.45
CA ALA A 322 10.65 -36.99 -4.21
C ALA A 322 11.55 -36.78 -3.00
N ILE A 323 11.18 -35.81 -2.17
CA ILE A 323 11.93 -35.34 -1.00
C ILE A 323 11.15 -35.70 0.25
N ASP A 324 11.78 -36.37 1.23
CA ASP A 324 11.15 -36.69 2.51
C ASP A 324 11.15 -35.48 3.43
N VAL A 325 9.97 -34.92 3.64
CA VAL A 325 9.75 -33.68 4.42
C VAL A 325 9.28 -33.96 5.84
N ASP A 326 8.90 -35.21 6.14
CA ASP A 326 8.54 -35.65 7.49
C ASP A 326 9.78 -36.05 8.32
N HIS A 327 10.88 -36.49 7.67
CA HIS A 327 12.10 -36.96 8.33
C HIS A 327 13.36 -36.15 7.94
N PRO A 328 13.47 -34.86 8.34
CA PRO A 328 14.65 -34.05 8.11
C PRO A 328 15.90 -34.58 8.85
N GLU A 329 17.03 -34.62 8.16
CA GLU A 329 18.37 -34.78 8.71
C GLU A 329 18.81 -33.45 9.34
N VAL A 330 19.10 -33.41 10.64
CA VAL A 330 19.56 -32.21 11.35
C VAL A 330 21.01 -32.39 11.80
N SER A 331 21.85 -31.40 11.50
CA SER A 331 23.25 -31.34 11.93
C SER A 331 23.60 -29.96 12.48
N SER A 332 24.56 -29.86 13.40
CA SER A 332 25.05 -28.57 13.88
C SER A 332 26.55 -28.44 13.67
N THR A 333 26.98 -27.34 13.07
CA THR A 333 28.39 -26.97 12.89
C THR A 333 28.68 -25.70 13.69
N VAL A 334 29.94 -25.40 13.99
CA VAL A 334 30.33 -24.10 14.58
C VAL A 334 31.09 -23.32 13.51
N ASN A 335 30.62 -22.12 13.19
CA ASN A 335 31.27 -21.31 12.16
C ASN A 335 32.58 -20.68 12.69
N LYS A 336 33.36 -20.07 11.78
CA LYS A 336 34.66 -19.45 12.10
C LYS A 336 34.60 -18.29 13.11
N ARG A 337 33.42 -17.90 13.61
CA ARG A 337 33.19 -16.88 14.64
C ARG A 337 32.68 -17.48 15.97
N GLY A 338 32.71 -18.81 16.12
CA GLY A 338 32.21 -19.50 17.32
C GLY A 338 30.68 -19.63 17.40
N VAL A 339 29.94 -19.27 16.34
CA VAL A 339 28.47 -19.35 16.35
C VAL A 339 28.02 -20.70 15.81
N GLN A 340 27.19 -21.41 16.59
CA GLN A 340 26.57 -22.66 16.17
C GLN A 340 25.57 -22.40 15.03
N GLN A 341 25.70 -23.15 13.94
CA GLN A 341 24.83 -23.14 12.78
C GLN A 341 24.18 -24.52 12.64
N THR A 342 22.86 -24.56 12.79
CA THR A 342 22.05 -25.76 12.54
C THR A 342 21.71 -25.82 11.06
N THR A 343 22.16 -26.88 10.39
CA THR A 343 21.82 -27.22 9.01
C THR A 343 20.78 -28.33 9.03
N VAL A 344 19.66 -28.09 8.37
CA VAL A 344 18.58 -29.06 8.20
C VAL A 344 18.54 -29.44 6.72
N ARG A 345 18.45 -30.74 6.42
CA ARG A 345 18.45 -31.31 5.07
C ARG A 345 17.31 -32.30 4.96
N PHE A 346 16.57 -32.27 3.84
CA PHE A 346 15.58 -33.29 3.54
C PHE A 346 16.19 -34.34 2.61
N PRO A 347 16.14 -35.64 2.95
CA PRO A 347 16.72 -36.66 2.09
C PRO A 347 15.85 -36.90 0.85
N GLU A 348 16.49 -36.93 -0.31
CA GLU A 348 15.84 -37.38 -1.56
C GLU A 348 15.61 -38.89 -1.47
N LYS A 349 14.36 -39.35 -1.68
CA LYS A 349 14.03 -40.78 -1.75
C LYS A 349 14.30 -41.35 -3.13
N TRP A 350 14.02 -40.57 -4.17
CA TRP A 350 14.28 -40.92 -5.56
C TRP A 350 14.25 -39.66 -6.44
N THR A 351 14.90 -39.76 -7.60
CA THR A 351 14.83 -38.76 -8.67
C THR A 351 14.73 -39.46 -10.02
N ALA A 352 14.04 -38.83 -10.98
CA ALA A 352 13.86 -39.33 -12.33
C ALA A 352 14.09 -38.20 -13.35
N PRO A 353 14.82 -38.42 -14.46
CA PRO A 353 15.20 -37.40 -15.43
C PRO A 353 14.05 -37.01 -16.38
N ILE A 354 12.85 -36.81 -15.82
CA ILE A 354 11.65 -36.40 -16.54
C ILE A 354 11.50 -34.88 -16.40
N LYS A 355 11.67 -34.16 -17.51
CA LYS A 355 11.46 -32.71 -17.55
C LYS A 355 9.96 -32.41 -17.62
N CYS A 356 9.43 -31.73 -16.60
CA CYS A 356 8.02 -31.35 -16.53
C CYS A 356 7.75 -30.30 -15.43
N ASN A 357 6.58 -29.68 -15.49
CA ASN A 357 5.92 -29.01 -14.37
C ASN A 357 4.90 -29.97 -13.74
N LEU A 358 5.02 -30.28 -12.45
CA LEU A 358 4.04 -31.11 -11.72
C LEU A 358 2.95 -30.25 -11.09
N PHE A 359 1.69 -30.70 -11.20
CA PHE A 359 0.53 -29.98 -10.66
C PHE A 359 -0.15 -30.73 -9.51
N LEU A 360 -0.33 -32.06 -9.63
CA LEU A 360 -1.04 -32.87 -8.64
C LEU A 360 -0.61 -34.36 -8.61
N LYS A 361 -1.07 -35.08 -7.57
CA LYS A 361 -1.10 -36.54 -7.49
C LYS A 361 -2.56 -37.01 -7.47
N ALA A 362 -2.87 -38.05 -8.22
CA ALA A 362 -4.16 -38.75 -8.18
C ALA A 362 -3.92 -40.26 -8.05
N GLY A 363 -4.36 -40.84 -6.94
CA GLY A 363 -4.15 -42.24 -6.61
C GLY A 363 -2.66 -42.54 -6.45
N SER A 364 -2.13 -43.39 -7.32
CA SER A 364 -0.70 -43.72 -7.38
C SER A 364 0.11 -42.83 -8.33
N ARG A 365 -0.51 -42.00 -9.18
CA ARG A 365 0.17 -41.30 -10.30
C ARG A 365 0.39 -39.82 -10.04
N LEU A 366 1.50 -39.30 -10.55
CA LEU A 366 1.80 -37.86 -10.62
C LEU A 366 1.37 -37.31 -11.97
N TYR A 367 0.78 -36.11 -11.99
CA TYR A 367 0.25 -35.46 -13.19
C TYR A 367 0.92 -34.10 -13.40
N GLY A 368 1.31 -33.85 -14.64
CA GLY A 368 2.12 -32.70 -15.00
C GLY A 368 1.98 -32.31 -16.47
N SER A 369 2.83 -31.38 -16.90
CA SER A 369 3.02 -31.09 -18.31
C SER A 369 4.48 -30.83 -18.67
N HIS A 370 4.82 -31.06 -19.94
CA HIS A 370 6.00 -30.48 -20.56
C HIS A 370 5.53 -29.68 -21.77
N ASP A 371 5.79 -28.38 -21.77
CA ASP A 371 5.35 -27.43 -22.79
C ASP A 371 3.83 -27.53 -23.02
N ARG A 372 3.39 -28.01 -24.19
CA ARG A 372 1.97 -28.23 -24.54
C ARG A 372 1.53 -29.69 -24.47
N THR A 373 2.24 -30.53 -23.72
CA THR A 373 1.97 -31.97 -23.58
C THR A 373 1.56 -32.29 -22.15
N LEU A 374 0.36 -32.84 -21.98
CA LEU A 374 -0.10 -33.46 -20.74
C LEU A 374 0.64 -34.77 -20.51
N LEU A 375 0.99 -35.07 -19.26
CA LEU A 375 1.68 -36.31 -18.91
C LEU A 375 1.26 -36.85 -17.54
N ALA A 376 1.30 -38.19 -17.43
CA ALA A 376 1.21 -38.91 -16.18
C ALA A 376 2.48 -39.74 -15.96
N ILE A 377 2.95 -39.77 -14.71
CA ILE A 377 4.17 -40.47 -14.30
C ILE A 377 3.79 -41.51 -13.26
N ASP A 378 4.22 -42.76 -13.46
CA ASP A 378 4.21 -43.80 -12.44
C ASP A 378 5.43 -43.57 -11.53
N PRO A 379 5.26 -43.32 -10.21
CA PRO A 379 6.36 -43.30 -9.25
C PRO A 379 7.07 -44.66 -9.17
N PRO A 380 8.31 -44.73 -8.63
CA PRO A 380 9.05 -45.97 -8.58
C PRO A 380 8.41 -46.95 -7.58
N THR A 381 8.60 -48.24 -7.84
CA THR A 381 8.30 -49.34 -6.94
C THR A 381 9.58 -50.09 -6.59
N ASN A 382 9.51 -51.06 -5.68
CA ASN A 382 10.67 -51.90 -5.32
C ASN A 382 11.29 -52.67 -6.52
N THR A 383 10.59 -52.74 -7.66
CA THR A 383 11.00 -53.51 -8.85
C THR A 383 11.05 -52.70 -10.16
N ARG A 384 10.67 -51.40 -10.15
CA ARG A 384 10.59 -50.56 -11.34
C ARG A 384 10.97 -49.11 -10.99
N ALA A 385 11.79 -48.48 -11.83
CA ALA A 385 12.08 -47.05 -11.71
C ALA A 385 10.83 -46.19 -12.02
N ALA A 386 10.87 -44.90 -11.71
CA ALA A 386 9.80 -43.99 -12.11
C ALA A 386 9.85 -43.76 -13.62
N GLU A 387 8.71 -43.80 -14.30
CA GLU A 387 8.64 -43.64 -15.75
C GLU A 387 7.35 -42.96 -16.21
N LEU A 388 7.36 -42.49 -17.46
CA LEU A 388 6.24 -41.85 -18.12
C LEU A 388 5.16 -42.90 -18.43
N ALA A 389 4.04 -42.85 -17.70
CA ALA A 389 2.92 -43.78 -17.90
C ALA A 389 2.17 -43.50 -19.22
N TRP A 390 2.01 -42.21 -19.56
CA TRP A 390 1.53 -41.74 -20.85
C TRP A 390 1.82 -40.24 -21.02
N SER A 391 1.77 -39.78 -22.28
CA SER A 391 1.75 -38.36 -22.63
C SER A 391 0.80 -38.11 -23.80
N GLN A 392 0.09 -36.99 -23.81
CA GLN A 392 -0.78 -36.57 -24.93
C GLN A 392 -0.76 -35.04 -25.15
N PRO A 393 -0.89 -34.54 -26.39
CA PRO A 393 -0.98 -33.11 -26.65
C PRO A 393 -2.15 -32.45 -25.94
N LEU A 394 -2.00 -31.17 -25.59
CA LEU A 394 -3.06 -30.34 -25.02
C LEU A 394 -3.93 -29.76 -26.15
N GLU A 395 -5.09 -30.38 -26.34
CA GLU A 395 -6.11 -30.02 -27.33
C GLU A 395 -6.99 -28.82 -26.90
N GLY A 396 -7.54 -28.10 -27.88
CA GLY A 396 -8.55 -27.04 -27.64
C GLY A 396 -8.00 -25.70 -27.12
N VAL A 397 -6.72 -25.40 -27.35
CA VAL A 397 -6.04 -24.19 -26.81
C VAL A 397 -5.08 -23.57 -27.80
N SER A 398 -4.80 -22.27 -27.61
CA SER A 398 -4.02 -21.47 -28.56
C SER A 398 -2.54 -21.87 -28.60
N ALA A 399 -1.81 -21.32 -29.57
CA ALA A 399 -0.36 -21.48 -29.67
C ALA A 399 0.41 -20.92 -28.46
N GLU A 400 -0.16 -19.94 -27.75
CA GLU A 400 0.51 -19.18 -26.69
C GLU A 400 0.17 -19.69 -25.27
N GLY A 401 -0.84 -20.56 -25.15
CA GLY A 401 -1.35 -21.06 -23.88
C GLY A 401 -0.46 -22.11 -23.23
N SER A 402 -0.05 -21.86 -21.98
CA SER A 402 0.60 -22.83 -21.09
C SER A 402 -0.33 -23.27 -19.96
N ILE A 403 -0.10 -24.45 -19.38
CA ILE A 403 -0.93 -24.95 -18.27
C ILE A 403 -0.59 -24.19 -16.98
N ALA A 404 -1.62 -23.66 -16.33
CA ALA A 404 -1.54 -22.89 -15.10
C ALA A 404 -1.89 -23.73 -13.85
N SER A 405 -2.87 -24.63 -13.96
CA SER A 405 -3.28 -25.53 -12.87
C SER A 405 -4.00 -26.77 -13.39
N MET A 406 -4.11 -27.77 -12.52
CA MET A 406 -4.93 -28.97 -12.73
C MET A 406 -5.69 -29.31 -11.44
N LEU A 407 -6.81 -30.02 -11.58
CA LEU A 407 -7.50 -30.70 -10.47
C LEU A 407 -8.12 -32.02 -10.93
N VAL A 408 -8.48 -32.88 -9.97
CA VAL A 408 -9.15 -34.17 -10.21
C VAL A 408 -10.38 -34.28 -9.32
N ALA A 409 -11.53 -34.63 -9.90
CA ALA A 409 -12.75 -34.95 -9.18
C ALA A 409 -13.70 -35.79 -10.04
N ASP A 410 -14.53 -36.63 -9.42
CA ASP A 410 -15.55 -37.48 -10.06
C ASP A 410 -15.06 -38.23 -11.32
N GLY A 411 -13.85 -38.78 -11.29
CA GLY A 411 -13.22 -39.50 -12.39
C GLY A 411 -12.65 -38.63 -13.52
N HIS A 412 -12.71 -37.30 -13.39
CA HIS A 412 -12.31 -36.34 -14.40
C HIS A 412 -11.03 -35.58 -14.03
N LEU A 413 -10.16 -35.35 -15.01
CA LEU A 413 -9.03 -34.42 -14.94
C LEU A 413 -9.45 -33.09 -15.56
N VAL A 414 -9.37 -32.00 -14.79
CA VAL A 414 -9.58 -30.63 -15.30
C VAL A 414 -8.23 -29.94 -15.43
N VAL A 415 -8.00 -29.31 -16.58
CA VAL A 415 -6.77 -28.59 -16.93
C VAL A 415 -7.12 -27.13 -17.23
N VAL A 416 -6.37 -26.20 -16.64
CA VAL A 416 -6.57 -24.75 -16.80
C VAL A 416 -5.32 -24.12 -17.42
N THR A 417 -5.49 -23.19 -18.37
CA THR A 417 -4.36 -22.49 -19.01
C THR A 417 -4.23 -21.02 -18.60
N THR A 418 -3.03 -20.47 -18.83
CA THR A 418 -2.65 -19.07 -18.59
C THR A 418 -3.38 -18.06 -19.49
N GLU A 419 -4.09 -18.53 -20.51
CA GLU A 419 -4.92 -17.74 -21.42
C GLU A 419 -6.41 -17.76 -21.07
N GLY A 420 -6.83 -18.59 -20.11
CA GLY A 420 -8.22 -18.67 -19.63
C GLY A 420 -9.04 -19.84 -20.19
N ALA A 421 -8.44 -20.80 -20.89
CA ALA A 421 -9.14 -22.02 -21.28
C ALA A 421 -9.18 -23.04 -20.13
N ILE A 422 -10.27 -23.78 -20.04
CA ILE A 422 -10.50 -24.85 -19.07
C ILE A 422 -11.02 -26.07 -19.83
N SER A 423 -10.26 -27.17 -19.81
CA SER A 423 -10.60 -28.42 -20.49
C SER A 423 -10.82 -29.54 -19.49
N CYS A 424 -11.85 -30.35 -19.69
CA CYS A 424 -12.16 -31.53 -18.89
C CYS A 424 -11.86 -32.81 -19.68
N TYR A 425 -11.27 -33.78 -19.02
CA TYR A 425 -10.94 -35.10 -19.57
C TYR A 425 -11.52 -36.20 -18.68
N GLY A 426 -12.11 -37.22 -19.29
CA GLY A 426 -12.76 -38.35 -18.63
C GLY A 426 -12.36 -39.69 -19.25
N ALA A 427 -12.89 -40.79 -18.71
CA ALA A 427 -12.55 -42.15 -19.15
C ALA A 427 -13.14 -42.50 -20.53
N ASP A 428 -14.32 -41.97 -20.86
CA ASP A 428 -15.06 -42.35 -22.07
C ASP A 428 -14.60 -41.55 -23.30
N LYS A 429 -14.43 -42.23 -24.42
CA LYS A 429 -14.06 -41.58 -25.70
C LYS A 429 -15.27 -40.88 -26.31
N VAL A 430 -15.17 -39.57 -26.48
CA VAL A 430 -16.17 -38.75 -27.17
C VAL A 430 -15.74 -38.50 -28.62
N GLU A 431 -16.64 -38.66 -29.59
CA GLU A 431 -16.33 -38.42 -31.02
C GLU A 431 -16.16 -36.94 -31.37
N SER A 432 -16.82 -36.05 -30.63
CA SER A 432 -16.75 -34.60 -30.81
C SER A 432 -16.86 -33.90 -29.44
N PRO A 433 -15.72 -33.55 -28.82
CA PRO A 433 -15.71 -32.83 -27.54
C PRO A 433 -16.44 -31.48 -27.65
N VAL A 434 -17.17 -31.09 -26.60
CA VAL A 434 -17.97 -29.85 -26.64
C VAL A 434 -17.08 -28.61 -26.46
N GLU A 435 -17.16 -27.68 -27.42
CA GLU A 435 -16.42 -26.41 -27.38
C GLU A 435 -17.33 -25.25 -26.95
N PHE A 436 -17.03 -24.65 -25.81
CA PHE A 436 -17.70 -23.45 -25.33
C PHE A 436 -16.82 -22.21 -25.59
N ALA A 437 -17.06 -21.58 -26.75
CA ALA A 437 -16.37 -20.37 -27.17
C ALA A 437 -16.61 -19.17 -26.23
N LEU A 438 -15.69 -18.21 -26.30
CA LEU A 438 -15.86 -16.88 -25.72
C LEU A 438 -17.05 -16.14 -26.36
N PRO A 439 -17.91 -15.45 -25.57
CA PRO A 439 -18.88 -14.52 -26.12
C PRO A 439 -18.18 -13.42 -26.95
N ALA A 440 -18.69 -13.13 -28.14
CA ALA A 440 -18.22 -12.00 -28.93
C ALA A 440 -18.67 -10.69 -28.26
N PRO A 441 -17.75 -9.73 -27.99
CA PRO A 441 -18.12 -8.45 -27.40
C PRO A 441 -19.12 -7.70 -28.29
N THR A 442 -20.25 -7.30 -27.71
CA THR A 442 -21.31 -6.59 -28.44
C THR A 442 -21.18 -5.08 -28.22
N SER A 443 -20.57 -4.40 -29.18
CA SER A 443 -20.51 -2.93 -29.21
C SER A 443 -21.86 -2.32 -29.53
N LEU A 444 -22.24 -1.24 -28.83
CA LEU A 444 -23.35 -0.39 -29.26
C LEU A 444 -23.01 0.30 -30.59
N ALA A 445 -24.03 0.57 -31.40
CA ALA A 445 -23.87 1.37 -32.61
C ALA A 445 -23.63 2.85 -32.25
N ASN A 446 -22.89 3.58 -33.10
CA ASN A 446 -22.55 4.98 -32.81
C ASN A 446 -23.77 5.91 -32.77
N ASP A 447 -24.85 5.55 -33.44
CA ASP A 447 -26.15 6.23 -33.49
C ASP A 447 -27.12 5.79 -32.37
N ASP A 448 -26.73 4.86 -31.51
CA ASP A 448 -27.53 4.47 -30.35
C ASP A 448 -27.82 5.69 -29.45
N PRO A 449 -29.09 5.94 -29.05
CA PRO A 449 -29.45 7.11 -28.25
C PRO A 449 -28.68 7.24 -26.94
N SER A 450 -28.28 6.13 -26.31
CA SER A 450 -27.48 6.14 -25.08
C SER A 450 -26.02 6.54 -25.33
N VAL A 451 -25.45 6.15 -26.48
CA VAL A 451 -24.11 6.60 -26.92
C VAL A 451 -24.14 8.10 -27.23
N GLN A 452 -25.17 8.59 -27.90
CA GLN A 452 -25.33 10.02 -28.19
C GLN A 452 -25.51 10.85 -26.91
N ALA A 453 -26.35 10.39 -25.97
CA ALA A 453 -26.53 11.03 -24.66
C ALA A 453 -25.22 11.05 -23.85
N ALA A 454 -24.51 9.92 -23.79
CA ALA A 454 -23.20 9.83 -23.14
C ALA A 454 -22.16 10.78 -23.76
N GLY A 455 -22.09 10.84 -25.09
CA GLY A 455 -21.22 11.74 -25.84
C GLY A 455 -21.49 13.22 -25.51
N ALA A 456 -22.75 13.62 -25.36
CA ALA A 456 -23.13 14.98 -24.97
C ALA A 456 -22.68 15.33 -23.53
N LEU A 457 -22.79 14.40 -22.58
CA LEU A 457 -22.28 14.56 -21.22
C LEU A 457 -20.75 14.68 -21.22
N ILE A 458 -20.06 13.76 -21.90
CA ILE A 458 -18.58 13.72 -21.98
C ILE A 458 -18.02 15.00 -22.63
N LYS A 459 -18.65 15.48 -23.71
CA LYS A 459 -18.27 16.75 -24.37
C LYS A 459 -18.36 17.95 -23.44
N THR A 460 -19.31 17.94 -22.50
CA THR A 460 -19.50 19.00 -21.50
C THR A 460 -18.40 19.01 -20.42
N ILE A 461 -17.77 17.86 -20.13
CA ILE A 461 -16.68 17.76 -19.13
C ILE A 461 -15.33 18.28 -19.66
N SER A 462 -15.08 18.18 -20.98
CA SER A 462 -13.83 18.62 -21.63
C SER A 462 -12.56 17.94 -21.09
N SER A 463 -12.57 16.61 -20.88
CA SER A 463 -11.39 15.85 -20.44
C SER A 463 -10.73 15.06 -21.59
N PRO A 464 -9.60 15.53 -22.16
CA PRO A 464 -8.97 14.90 -23.33
C PRO A 464 -8.35 13.52 -23.05
N THR A 465 -8.00 13.26 -21.79
CA THR A 465 -7.45 11.98 -21.30
C THR A 465 -8.53 11.05 -20.74
N GLY A 466 -9.81 11.36 -20.95
CA GLY A 466 -10.94 10.61 -20.43
C GLY A 466 -11.19 10.85 -18.94
N GLY A 467 -11.85 9.92 -18.27
CA GLY A 467 -12.34 10.17 -16.91
C GLY A 467 -13.00 8.98 -16.24
N ILE A 468 -13.45 9.23 -15.01
CA ILE A 468 -14.32 8.33 -14.26
C ILE A 468 -15.70 8.99 -14.16
N ALA A 469 -16.72 8.25 -14.59
CA ALA A 469 -18.12 8.62 -14.46
C ALA A 469 -18.76 7.79 -13.32
N VAL A 470 -19.45 8.46 -12.40
CA VAL A 470 -20.24 7.82 -11.35
C VAL A 470 -21.72 8.06 -11.62
N VAL A 471 -22.50 7.00 -11.69
CA VAL A 471 -23.95 7.03 -11.93
C VAL A 471 -24.66 6.57 -10.66
N LEU A 472 -25.35 7.50 -9.99
CA LEU A 472 -26.08 7.26 -8.74
C LEU A 472 -27.56 7.10 -9.06
N GLY A 473 -28.16 5.96 -8.72
CA GLY A 473 -29.54 5.63 -9.12
C GLY A 473 -29.59 5.19 -10.58
N LEU A 474 -29.82 3.89 -10.78
CA LEU A 474 -29.80 3.21 -12.07
C LEU A 474 -31.22 2.87 -12.54
N ALA A 475 -31.41 2.80 -13.86
CA ALA A 475 -32.63 2.35 -14.50
C ALA A 475 -32.42 0.97 -15.15
N ASP A 476 -31.96 0.93 -16.40
CA ASP A 476 -31.63 -0.30 -17.13
C ASP A 476 -30.14 -0.40 -17.52
N GLY A 477 -29.30 0.57 -17.09
CA GLY A 477 -27.87 0.59 -17.38
C GLY A 477 -27.52 1.07 -18.79
N ARG A 478 -28.47 1.54 -19.61
CA ARG A 478 -28.17 2.04 -20.97
C ARG A 478 -27.20 3.21 -20.97
N LEU A 479 -27.36 4.19 -20.07
CA LEU A 479 -26.42 5.33 -20.02
C LEU A 479 -25.04 4.86 -19.58
N MET A 480 -24.95 3.88 -18.67
CA MET A 480 -23.68 3.25 -18.32
C MET A 480 -23.01 2.58 -19.53
N ARG A 481 -23.77 1.85 -20.36
CA ARG A 481 -23.27 1.25 -21.60
C ARG A 481 -22.80 2.33 -22.58
N GLY A 482 -23.60 3.37 -22.83
CA GLY A 482 -23.26 4.50 -23.68
C GLY A 482 -21.97 5.21 -23.24
N LEU A 483 -21.79 5.46 -21.93
CA LEU A 483 -20.56 6.02 -21.38
C LEU A 483 -19.35 5.09 -21.59
N SER A 484 -19.55 3.77 -21.48
CA SER A 484 -18.49 2.78 -21.66
C SER A 484 -18.00 2.63 -23.11
N HIS A 485 -18.84 3.01 -24.09
CA HIS A 485 -18.48 3.07 -25.51
C HIS A 485 -17.28 3.99 -25.77
N HIS A 486 -17.09 5.01 -24.93
CA HIS A 486 -15.92 5.88 -25.01
C HIS A 486 -14.71 5.22 -24.31
N PRO A 487 -13.66 4.78 -25.03
CA PRO A 487 -12.65 3.87 -24.50
C PRO A 487 -11.80 4.44 -23.36
N LYS A 488 -11.65 5.77 -23.28
CA LYS A 488 -10.93 6.47 -22.21
C LYS A 488 -11.75 6.66 -20.91
N TRP A 489 -13.00 6.20 -20.87
CA TRP A 489 -13.88 6.35 -19.70
C TRP A 489 -14.07 5.03 -18.94
N GLN A 490 -14.00 5.13 -17.62
CA GLN A 490 -14.44 4.11 -16.68
C GLN A 490 -15.79 4.55 -16.07
N VAL A 491 -16.69 3.61 -15.86
CA VAL A 491 -18.04 3.86 -15.37
C VAL A 491 -18.31 3.04 -14.10
N ILE A 492 -18.84 3.71 -13.08
CA ILE A 492 -19.21 3.13 -11.78
C ILE A 492 -20.68 3.44 -11.55
N GLY A 493 -21.54 2.41 -11.53
CA GLY A 493 -22.95 2.53 -11.17
C GLY A 493 -23.21 2.09 -9.73
N VAL A 494 -24.13 2.78 -9.05
CA VAL A 494 -24.58 2.42 -7.69
C VAL A 494 -26.10 2.46 -7.62
N ASP A 495 -26.72 1.38 -7.16
CA ASP A 495 -28.15 1.33 -6.85
C ASP A 495 -28.45 0.41 -5.65
N GLY A 496 -29.51 0.71 -4.92
CA GLY A 496 -29.97 -0.08 -3.76
C GLY A 496 -30.83 -1.29 -4.13
N ASP A 497 -31.22 -1.47 -5.39
CA ASP A 497 -32.01 -2.61 -5.85
C ASP A 497 -31.11 -3.76 -6.34
N ALA A 498 -30.97 -4.78 -5.49
CA ALA A 498 -30.20 -6.00 -5.79
C ALA A 498 -30.60 -6.68 -7.12
N LYS A 499 -31.90 -6.71 -7.47
CA LYS A 499 -32.37 -7.38 -8.69
C LYS A 499 -31.96 -6.58 -9.93
N ARG A 500 -32.09 -5.25 -9.88
CA ARG A 500 -31.66 -4.35 -10.95
C ARG A 500 -30.15 -4.42 -11.17
N VAL A 501 -29.37 -4.37 -10.08
CA VAL A 501 -27.91 -4.53 -10.14
C VAL A 501 -27.52 -5.87 -10.76
N GLU A 502 -28.18 -6.98 -10.37
CA GLU A 502 -27.93 -8.29 -10.96
C GLU A 502 -28.31 -8.33 -12.47
N GLN A 503 -29.45 -7.76 -12.86
CA GLN A 503 -29.87 -7.69 -14.25
C GLN A 503 -28.89 -6.91 -15.13
N ILE A 504 -28.43 -5.74 -14.66
CA ILE A 504 -27.44 -4.92 -15.38
C ILE A 504 -26.08 -5.65 -15.48
N ARG A 505 -25.64 -6.32 -14.40
CA ARG A 505 -24.44 -7.18 -14.43
C ARG A 505 -24.58 -8.29 -15.48
N ARG A 506 -25.69 -9.02 -15.48
CA ARG A 506 -25.95 -10.10 -16.47
C ARG A 506 -25.98 -9.61 -17.92
N SER A 507 -26.54 -8.42 -18.20
CA SER A 507 -26.43 -7.80 -19.54
C SER A 507 -24.97 -7.59 -19.91
N LEU A 508 -24.23 -6.86 -19.07
CA LEU A 508 -22.85 -6.48 -19.35
C LEU A 508 -21.90 -7.69 -19.51
N ASP A 509 -22.18 -8.81 -18.81
CA ASP A 509 -21.48 -10.08 -19.04
C ASP A 509 -21.76 -10.66 -20.44
N ALA A 510 -23.03 -10.65 -20.87
CA ALA A 510 -23.42 -11.12 -22.20
C ALA A 510 -22.86 -10.23 -23.33
N ASP A 511 -22.71 -8.93 -23.06
CA ASP A 511 -22.07 -7.96 -23.95
C ASP A 511 -20.52 -8.07 -23.96
N GLY A 512 -19.91 -8.87 -23.07
CA GLY A 512 -18.46 -9.03 -22.95
C GLY A 512 -17.71 -7.84 -22.33
N VAL A 513 -18.39 -7.02 -21.50
CA VAL A 513 -17.84 -5.78 -20.94
C VAL A 513 -17.11 -6.04 -19.61
N PRO A 514 -15.78 -5.81 -19.51
CA PRO A 514 -15.01 -6.12 -18.31
C PRO A 514 -15.33 -5.16 -17.15
N ARG A 515 -15.31 -5.68 -15.91
CA ARG A 515 -15.57 -4.90 -14.68
C ARG A 515 -14.45 -3.93 -14.29
N SER A 516 -13.33 -3.95 -15.00
CA SER A 516 -12.33 -2.88 -14.97
C SER A 516 -12.80 -1.63 -15.71
N ARG A 517 -13.69 -1.75 -16.71
CA ARG A 517 -14.28 -0.63 -17.47
C ARG A 517 -15.64 -0.21 -16.92
N VAL A 518 -16.52 -1.16 -16.58
CA VAL A 518 -17.88 -0.87 -16.08
C VAL A 518 -18.19 -1.70 -14.84
N ALA A 519 -18.13 -1.07 -13.67
CA ALA A 519 -18.53 -1.66 -12.40
C ALA A 519 -19.94 -1.22 -12.02
N VAL A 520 -20.73 -2.14 -11.44
CA VAL A 520 -22.05 -1.87 -10.86
C VAL A 520 -21.99 -2.38 -9.43
N HIS A 521 -22.37 -1.59 -8.44
CA HIS A 521 -22.33 -1.96 -7.02
C HIS A 521 -23.73 -1.92 -6.40
N HIS A 522 -24.02 -2.90 -5.54
CA HIS A 522 -25.26 -2.95 -4.78
C HIS A 522 -25.06 -2.26 -3.42
N ALA A 523 -25.50 -1.00 -3.32
CA ALA A 523 -25.41 -0.18 -2.11
C ALA A 523 -26.38 1.00 -2.18
N ASP A 524 -26.74 1.57 -1.03
CA ASP A 524 -27.44 2.86 -0.98
C ASP A 524 -26.51 3.96 -1.57
N PRO A 525 -26.92 4.67 -2.65
CA PRO A 525 -26.12 5.73 -3.27
C PRO A 525 -25.70 6.85 -2.30
N LEU A 526 -26.45 7.09 -1.23
CA LEU A 526 -26.18 8.12 -0.23
C LEU A 526 -25.16 7.70 0.84
N THR A 527 -25.04 6.40 1.13
CA THR A 527 -24.21 5.90 2.24
C THR A 527 -23.02 5.06 1.79
N ILE A 528 -22.92 4.67 0.52
CA ILE A 528 -21.72 4.01 -0.02
C ILE A 528 -20.49 4.90 0.24
N GLY A 529 -19.44 4.30 0.81
CA GLY A 529 -18.21 4.99 1.19
C GLY A 529 -17.30 5.33 0.00
N LEU A 530 -17.80 6.01 -1.03
CA LEU A 530 -17.04 6.37 -2.23
C LEU A 530 -15.79 7.22 -1.89
N PRO A 531 -14.65 7.00 -2.57
CA PRO A 531 -13.47 7.81 -2.34
C PRO A 531 -13.74 9.27 -2.74
N PRO A 532 -13.26 10.25 -1.95
CA PRO A 532 -13.39 11.64 -2.32
C PRO A 532 -12.61 11.93 -3.61
N TYR A 533 -13.02 12.95 -4.35
CA TYR A 533 -12.27 13.45 -5.52
C TYR A 533 -12.17 12.49 -6.72
N LEU A 534 -12.90 11.38 -6.71
CA LEU A 534 -12.90 10.32 -7.72
C LEU A 534 -13.36 10.77 -9.12
N ALA A 535 -14.49 11.48 -9.19
CA ALA A 535 -15.28 11.55 -10.42
C ALA A 535 -15.05 12.82 -11.23
N HIS A 536 -14.86 12.63 -12.54
CA HIS A 536 -14.89 13.71 -13.52
C HIS A 536 -16.33 14.08 -13.88
N LEU A 537 -17.21 13.06 -13.96
CA LEU A 537 -18.65 13.16 -14.17
C LEU A 537 -19.40 12.45 -13.03
N VAL A 538 -20.38 13.11 -12.43
CA VAL A 538 -21.45 12.45 -11.64
C VAL A 538 -22.78 12.67 -12.34
N THR A 539 -23.60 11.64 -12.45
CA THR A 539 -24.94 11.73 -13.07
C THR A 539 -25.88 10.66 -12.51
N THR A 540 -27.08 10.52 -13.07
CA THR A 540 -28.11 9.57 -12.65
C THR A 540 -28.91 9.10 -13.86
N GLU A 541 -29.29 7.81 -13.88
CA GLU A 541 -30.31 7.31 -14.83
C GLU A 541 -31.72 7.47 -14.24
N ASN A 542 -31.85 7.36 -12.92
CA ASN A 542 -33.11 7.51 -12.20
C ASN A 542 -32.92 8.34 -10.91
N LEU A 543 -33.34 9.60 -10.97
CA LEU A 543 -33.25 10.53 -9.85
C LEU A 543 -33.96 10.01 -8.59
N GLY A 544 -35.07 9.29 -8.74
CA GLY A 544 -35.84 8.75 -7.61
C GLY A 544 -35.09 7.66 -6.83
N THR A 545 -34.21 6.89 -7.48
CA THR A 545 -33.40 5.85 -6.80
C THR A 545 -31.99 6.34 -6.44
N SER A 546 -31.64 7.57 -6.82
CA SER A 546 -30.37 8.22 -6.48
C SER A 546 -30.28 8.77 -5.05
N GLY A 547 -31.39 8.82 -4.32
CA GLY A 547 -31.48 9.42 -2.98
C GLY A 547 -31.63 10.96 -2.96
N PHE A 548 -32.05 11.58 -4.08
CA PHE A 548 -32.22 13.03 -4.18
C PHE A 548 -33.26 13.62 -3.21
N ASP A 549 -34.21 12.79 -2.74
CA ASP A 549 -35.19 13.13 -1.70
C ASP A 549 -34.53 13.65 -0.42
N LYS A 550 -33.34 13.14 -0.08
CA LYS A 550 -32.50 13.64 1.02
C LYS A 550 -31.46 14.62 0.46
N THR A 551 -31.92 15.73 -0.11
CA THR A 551 -31.11 16.62 -0.96
C THR A 551 -29.80 17.10 -0.33
N GLU A 552 -29.74 17.34 0.99
CA GLU A 552 -28.50 17.69 1.68
C GLU A 552 -27.46 16.55 1.70
N GLN A 553 -27.91 15.32 1.96
CA GLN A 553 -27.05 14.11 1.95
C GLN A 553 -26.59 13.81 0.52
N PHE A 554 -27.50 13.92 -0.45
CA PHE A 554 -27.19 13.80 -1.87
C PHE A 554 -26.13 14.83 -2.32
N ALA A 555 -26.34 16.12 -2.00
CA ALA A 555 -25.39 17.19 -2.32
C ALA A 555 -24.02 16.95 -1.66
N ALA A 556 -24.00 16.48 -0.40
CA ALA A 556 -22.79 16.15 0.32
C ALA A 556 -22.01 15.00 -0.36
N GLN A 557 -22.70 13.93 -0.74
CA GLN A 557 -22.14 12.77 -1.43
C GLN A 557 -21.59 13.17 -2.80
N VAL A 558 -22.44 13.74 -3.66
CA VAL A 558 -22.08 14.18 -5.02
C VAL A 558 -20.88 15.11 -4.99
N PHE A 559 -20.92 16.20 -4.20
CA PHE A 559 -19.82 17.16 -4.17
C PHE A 559 -18.53 16.58 -3.54
N GLY A 560 -18.63 15.64 -2.59
CA GLY A 560 -17.48 14.94 -2.03
C GLY A 560 -16.73 14.13 -3.08
N VAL A 561 -17.47 13.46 -3.97
CA VAL A 561 -16.96 12.60 -5.03
C VAL A 561 -16.42 13.38 -6.24
N LEU A 562 -16.88 14.62 -6.48
CA LEU A 562 -16.35 15.46 -7.57
C LEU A 562 -14.85 15.74 -7.43
N ARG A 563 -14.08 15.42 -8.48
CA ARG A 563 -12.65 15.72 -8.62
C ARG A 563 -12.38 17.22 -8.64
N PRO A 564 -11.33 17.71 -7.95
CA PRO A 564 -10.78 19.05 -8.15
C PRO A 564 -10.38 19.32 -9.61
N TYR A 565 -10.12 20.59 -9.92
CA TYR A 565 -9.79 21.07 -11.27
C TYR A 565 -10.85 20.71 -12.34
N GLY A 566 -12.14 20.81 -11.98
CA GLY A 566 -13.23 20.88 -12.95
C GLY A 566 -14.20 19.71 -13.01
N GLY A 567 -14.16 18.75 -12.07
CA GLY A 567 -15.16 17.68 -11.99
C GLY A 567 -16.58 18.24 -11.82
N ARG A 568 -17.56 17.64 -12.51
CA ARG A 568 -18.95 18.13 -12.56
C ARG A 568 -19.98 17.04 -12.30
N ALA A 569 -21.06 17.40 -11.63
CA ALA A 569 -22.30 16.65 -11.64
C ALA A 569 -23.24 17.25 -12.69
N LEU A 570 -23.71 16.43 -13.64
CA LEU A 570 -24.67 16.81 -14.68
C LEU A 570 -25.97 16.07 -14.42
N LEU A 571 -26.99 16.79 -13.93
CA LEU A 571 -28.21 16.22 -13.37
C LEU A 571 -29.46 16.72 -14.11
N PRO A 572 -30.38 15.83 -14.52
CA PRO A 572 -31.65 16.20 -15.17
C PRO A 572 -32.68 16.64 -14.10
N LEU A 573 -32.56 17.88 -13.61
CA LEU A 573 -33.43 18.43 -12.56
C LEU A 573 -34.43 19.42 -13.11
N SER A 574 -35.66 19.36 -12.61
CA SER A 574 -36.65 20.45 -12.76
C SER A 574 -36.21 21.72 -12.03
N ASN A 575 -36.81 22.86 -12.36
CA ASN A 575 -36.51 24.16 -11.72
C ASN A 575 -36.66 24.10 -10.18
N THR A 576 -37.67 23.39 -9.67
CA THR A 576 -37.90 23.22 -8.22
C THR A 576 -36.79 22.39 -7.57
N GLN A 577 -36.37 21.29 -8.21
CA GLN A 577 -35.28 20.45 -7.73
C GLN A 577 -33.92 21.17 -7.81
N HIS A 578 -33.71 21.98 -8.86
CA HIS A 578 -32.55 22.86 -8.95
C HIS A 578 -32.49 23.84 -7.77
N ALA A 579 -33.62 24.47 -7.41
CA ALA A 579 -33.69 25.38 -6.27
C ALA A 579 -33.44 24.66 -4.92
N GLN A 580 -33.95 23.44 -4.74
CA GLN A 580 -33.64 22.60 -3.57
C GLN A 580 -32.15 22.29 -3.46
N LEU A 581 -31.51 21.89 -4.57
CA LEU A 581 -30.06 21.66 -4.60
C LEU A 581 -29.25 22.95 -4.36
N ALA A 582 -29.71 24.09 -4.88
CA ALA A 582 -29.08 25.39 -4.66
C ALA A 582 -29.03 25.78 -3.17
N VAL A 583 -30.10 25.52 -2.42
CA VAL A 583 -30.11 25.71 -0.96
C VAL A 583 -29.11 24.77 -0.27
N ALA A 584 -29.11 23.48 -0.64
CA ALA A 584 -28.24 22.47 -0.04
C ALA A 584 -26.72 22.72 -0.22
N VAL A 585 -26.31 23.48 -1.25
CA VAL A 585 -24.89 23.78 -1.53
C VAL A 585 -24.41 25.14 -0.98
N THR A 586 -25.14 25.77 -0.06
CA THR A 586 -24.77 27.09 0.50
C THR A 586 -23.69 27.07 1.60
N GLY A 587 -23.39 25.91 2.18
CA GLY A 587 -22.48 25.78 3.34
C GLY A 587 -20.98 25.79 3.04
N ARG A 588 -20.14 25.94 4.08
CA ARG A 588 -18.65 25.97 3.99
C ARG A 588 -18.05 24.77 3.23
N ARG A 589 -18.68 23.59 3.29
CA ARG A 589 -18.28 22.37 2.54
C ARG A 589 -18.17 22.61 1.04
N TYR A 590 -18.97 23.52 0.49
CA TYR A 590 -19.14 23.80 -0.93
C TYR A 590 -18.43 25.09 -1.38
N ARG A 591 -17.54 25.65 -0.54
CA ARG A 591 -16.80 26.88 -0.85
C ARG A 591 -16.06 26.76 -2.20
N GLY A 592 -16.32 27.69 -3.11
CA GLY A 592 -15.74 27.72 -4.45
C GLY A 592 -16.50 26.88 -5.50
N SER A 593 -17.53 26.11 -5.11
CA SER A 593 -18.39 25.41 -6.07
C SER A 593 -19.13 26.40 -6.99
N ARG A 594 -19.55 25.91 -8.16
CA ARG A 594 -20.43 26.66 -9.08
C ARG A 594 -21.63 25.80 -9.43
N LEU A 595 -22.83 26.36 -9.30
CA LEU A 595 -24.09 25.72 -9.69
C LEU A 595 -24.71 26.54 -10.83
N SER A 596 -25.21 25.87 -11.87
CA SER A 596 -25.95 26.50 -12.97
C SER A 596 -27.04 25.59 -13.51
N LEU A 597 -28.00 26.18 -14.23
CA LEU A 597 -29.06 25.48 -14.96
C LEU A 597 -29.02 25.94 -16.41
N SER A 598 -29.03 25.00 -17.36
CA SER A 598 -29.08 25.30 -18.80
C SER A 598 -29.81 24.16 -19.51
N HIS A 599 -30.82 24.49 -20.35
CA HIS A 599 -31.57 23.52 -21.15
C HIS A 599 -32.11 22.30 -20.35
N GLY A 600 -32.58 22.51 -19.12
CA GLY A 600 -33.08 21.43 -18.24
C GLY A 600 -31.99 20.58 -17.56
N GLN A 601 -30.70 20.89 -17.77
CA GLN A 601 -29.58 20.24 -17.10
C GLN A 601 -29.00 21.14 -16.01
N THR A 602 -29.00 20.66 -14.77
CA THR A 602 -28.28 21.30 -13.66
C THR A 602 -26.83 20.83 -13.64
N THR A 603 -25.90 21.78 -13.55
CA THR A 603 -24.45 21.53 -13.46
C THR A 603 -23.92 22.02 -12.12
N LEU A 604 -23.43 21.10 -11.27
CA LEU A 604 -22.63 21.44 -10.07
C LEU A 604 -21.16 21.15 -10.34
N THR A 605 -20.28 22.14 -10.21
CA THR A 605 -18.85 22.03 -10.54
C THR A 605 -17.97 22.25 -9.31
N ARG A 606 -16.87 21.48 -9.19
CA ARG A 606 -15.73 21.76 -8.30
C ARG A 606 -14.55 22.33 -9.12
N PRO A 607 -14.43 23.67 -9.26
CA PRO A 607 -13.33 24.28 -10.00
C PRO A 607 -12.05 24.36 -9.14
N GLY A 608 -10.89 24.31 -9.80
CA GLY A 608 -9.59 24.64 -9.19
C GLY A 608 -9.09 23.68 -8.10
N PRO A 609 -8.05 24.10 -7.34
CA PRO A 609 -7.43 23.33 -6.27
C PRO A 609 -8.34 23.15 -5.05
N LEU A 610 -7.94 22.25 -4.15
CA LEU A 610 -8.60 22.13 -2.84
C LEU A 610 -8.22 23.30 -1.93
N PRO A 611 -9.14 23.86 -1.13
CA PRO A 611 -8.78 24.89 -0.16
C PRO A 611 -7.72 24.39 0.82
N GLY A 612 -6.59 25.11 0.89
CA GLY A 612 -5.42 24.76 1.72
C GLY A 612 -4.43 23.79 1.07
N SER A 613 -4.62 23.35 -0.18
CA SER A 613 -3.59 22.57 -0.88
C SER A 613 -2.55 23.44 -1.56
N ALA A 614 -1.32 22.93 -1.69
CA ALA A 614 -0.25 23.58 -2.46
C ALA A 614 0.44 22.59 -3.41
N SER A 615 1.08 23.10 -4.45
CA SER A 615 1.77 22.30 -5.46
C SER A 615 3.28 22.19 -5.17
N TRP A 616 3.90 21.12 -5.67
CA TRP A 616 5.34 20.84 -5.61
C TRP A 616 5.91 20.93 -7.05
N THR A 617 6.52 22.06 -7.38
CA THR A 617 6.80 22.46 -8.78
C THR A 617 8.23 22.18 -9.24
N HIS A 618 9.17 22.01 -8.31
CA HIS A 618 10.60 21.86 -8.55
C HIS A 618 11.18 20.69 -7.73
N GLN A 619 12.46 20.35 -7.92
CA GLN A 619 13.19 19.32 -7.17
C GLN A 619 12.99 19.40 -5.64
N TYR A 620 12.92 20.63 -5.12
CA TYR A 620 12.90 20.95 -3.69
C TYR A 620 11.71 21.86 -3.34
N ALA A 621 10.50 21.41 -3.71
CA ALA A 621 9.20 22.07 -3.60
C ALA A 621 8.98 23.25 -4.55
N ASP A 622 9.88 24.23 -4.54
CA ASP A 622 9.75 25.48 -5.27
C ASP A 622 11.10 26.02 -5.76
N VAL A 623 11.05 27.11 -6.52
CA VAL A 623 12.23 27.84 -7.03
C VAL A 623 13.05 28.52 -5.93
N GLY A 624 12.59 28.49 -4.67
CA GLY A 624 13.31 28.92 -3.49
C GLY A 624 14.11 27.80 -2.82
N ASN A 625 14.05 26.56 -3.32
CA ASN A 625 14.62 25.36 -2.70
C ASN A 625 14.19 25.16 -1.23
N THR A 626 12.95 25.52 -0.88
CA THR A 626 12.47 25.41 0.50
C THR A 626 12.47 23.99 1.04
N SER A 627 12.31 22.98 0.18
CA SER A 627 12.06 21.57 0.57
C SER A 627 10.84 21.38 1.48
N VAL A 628 9.92 22.35 1.47
CA VAL A 628 8.71 22.40 2.28
C VAL A 628 7.51 22.71 1.39
N SER A 629 6.52 21.83 1.41
CA SER A 629 5.22 22.11 0.80
C SER A 629 4.40 23.04 1.69
N ASN A 630 3.73 24.01 1.07
CA ASN A 630 2.75 24.87 1.74
C ASN A 630 1.36 24.20 1.89
N ASP A 631 1.26 22.88 1.70
CA ASP A 631 0.01 22.13 1.86
C ASP A 631 -0.38 22.00 3.35
N GLU A 632 -1.59 22.46 3.67
CA GLU A 632 -2.19 22.46 5.01
C GLU A 632 -3.23 21.32 5.19
N ARG A 633 -3.50 20.53 4.16
CA ARG A 633 -4.54 19.48 4.19
C ARG A 633 -3.97 18.14 4.62
N VAL A 634 -2.74 17.83 4.19
CA VAL A 634 -2.10 16.54 4.45
C VAL A 634 -1.53 16.51 5.87
N LYS A 635 -2.20 15.76 6.76
CA LYS A 635 -1.78 15.58 8.16
C LYS A 635 -2.17 14.22 8.72
N ALA A 636 -1.50 13.88 9.82
CA ALA A 636 -1.71 12.71 10.65
C ALA A 636 -3.09 12.70 11.38
N PRO A 637 -3.79 11.54 11.52
CA PRO A 637 -3.62 10.24 10.85
C PRO A 637 -3.96 10.22 9.36
N LEU A 638 -3.46 9.20 8.63
CA LEU A 638 -3.50 9.10 7.17
C LEU A 638 -4.20 7.80 6.71
N GLY A 639 -5.20 7.92 5.83
CA GLY A 639 -5.91 6.81 5.21
C GLY A 639 -5.75 6.76 3.68
N LEU A 640 -6.00 5.59 3.09
CA LEU A 640 -5.91 5.39 1.63
C LEU A 640 -6.95 6.18 0.84
N LEU A 641 -6.49 6.79 -0.25
CA LEU A 641 -7.32 7.34 -1.33
C LEU A 641 -7.39 6.35 -2.51
N TRP A 642 -6.22 5.89 -2.98
CA TRP A 642 -6.08 4.88 -4.04
C TRP A 642 -4.72 4.17 -3.94
N PHE A 643 -4.60 3.00 -4.60
CA PHE A 643 -3.33 2.29 -4.78
C PHE A 643 -3.26 1.49 -6.10
N GLY A 644 -2.05 1.27 -6.62
CA GLY A 644 -1.80 0.61 -7.90
C GLY A 644 -1.86 1.58 -9.10
N GLY A 645 -2.40 1.12 -10.23
CA GLY A 645 -2.67 1.96 -11.42
C GLY A 645 -1.49 2.23 -12.35
N SER A 646 -0.26 2.33 -11.81
CA SER A 646 0.95 2.61 -12.60
C SER A 646 2.04 1.54 -12.43
N SER A 647 2.57 0.98 -13.52
CA SER A 647 3.76 0.11 -13.49
C SER A 647 5.04 0.90 -13.13
N ASN A 648 5.95 0.24 -12.41
CA ASN A 648 7.29 0.73 -12.06
C ASN A 648 8.38 0.37 -13.08
N HIS A 649 8.03 -0.30 -14.19
CA HIS A 649 9.02 -0.76 -15.17
C HIS A 649 9.72 0.40 -15.91
N SER A 650 8.99 1.48 -16.23
CA SER A 650 9.49 2.59 -17.07
C SER A 650 9.97 3.82 -16.30
N ILE A 651 10.07 3.77 -14.97
CA ILE A 651 10.55 4.88 -14.12
C ILE A 651 12.07 4.81 -13.84
N LEU A 652 12.67 5.87 -13.32
CA LEU A 652 14.09 5.87 -12.95
C LEU A 652 14.42 4.93 -11.76
N PRO A 653 15.61 4.29 -11.74
CA PRO A 653 16.02 3.42 -10.64
C PRO A 653 16.38 4.22 -9.38
N ARG A 654 15.87 3.76 -8.22
CA ARG A 654 16.03 4.41 -6.90
C ARG A 654 17.43 4.87 -6.47
N HIS A 655 18.51 4.23 -6.94
CA HIS A 655 19.87 4.51 -6.49
C HIS A 655 20.58 5.57 -7.36
N GLY A 656 20.05 5.84 -8.55
CA GLY A 656 20.56 6.87 -9.44
C GLY A 656 20.22 8.30 -9.00
N HIS A 657 19.36 8.43 -7.97
CA HIS A 657 18.82 9.69 -7.44
C HIS A 657 18.30 10.60 -8.56
N GLY A 658 17.35 10.09 -9.35
CA GLY A 658 16.64 10.91 -10.34
C GLY A 658 15.84 12.04 -9.68
N PRO A 659 15.35 13.00 -10.49
CA PRO A 659 14.56 14.11 -10.00
C PRO A 659 13.38 13.63 -9.16
N THR A 660 13.10 14.38 -8.10
CA THR A 660 11.88 14.23 -7.29
C THR A 660 10.68 14.46 -8.19
N GLU A 661 9.62 13.69 -7.98
CA GLU A 661 8.34 13.93 -8.64
C GLU A 661 7.81 15.35 -8.40
N GLN A 662 7.03 15.85 -9.36
CA GLN A 662 6.42 17.17 -9.27
C GLN A 662 4.90 17.02 -9.32
N VAL A 663 4.20 17.78 -8.48
CA VAL A 663 2.75 17.64 -8.25
C VAL A 663 2.08 19.00 -8.43
N VAL A 664 1.37 19.19 -9.54
CA VAL A 664 0.75 20.46 -9.92
C VAL A 664 -0.55 20.23 -10.68
N GLY A 665 -1.60 21.00 -10.36
CA GLY A 665 -2.85 20.98 -11.14
C GLY A 665 -3.65 19.67 -11.04
N GLY A 666 -3.47 18.92 -9.95
CA GLY A 666 -4.02 17.58 -9.76
C GLY A 666 -3.29 16.50 -10.55
N ARG A 667 -2.04 16.74 -10.95
CA ARG A 667 -1.20 15.84 -11.74
C ARG A 667 0.16 15.62 -11.09
N LEU A 668 0.60 14.37 -11.10
CA LEU A 668 1.87 13.87 -10.60
C LEU A 668 2.76 13.53 -11.82
N PHE A 669 3.86 14.25 -11.99
CA PHE A 669 4.82 14.08 -13.07
C PHE A 669 6.00 13.22 -12.62
N ILE A 670 6.35 12.20 -13.42
CA ILE A 670 7.40 11.23 -13.11
C ILE A 670 8.29 11.03 -14.35
N GLU A 671 9.59 11.18 -14.17
CA GLU A 671 10.60 10.93 -15.21
C GLU A 671 10.99 9.44 -15.25
N GLY A 672 11.07 8.90 -16.48
CA GLY A 672 11.67 7.62 -16.82
C GLY A 672 13.01 7.79 -17.55
N PRO A 673 13.75 6.70 -17.82
CA PRO A 673 15.01 6.79 -18.57
C PRO A 673 14.86 7.45 -19.95
N ASP A 674 13.71 7.23 -20.59
CA ASP A 674 13.42 7.57 -21.99
C ASP A 674 12.03 8.23 -22.17
N LEU A 675 11.36 8.63 -21.09
CA LEU A 675 10.02 9.23 -21.14
C LEU A 675 9.73 10.17 -19.98
N LEU A 676 8.67 10.97 -20.11
CA LEU A 676 7.99 11.64 -19.01
C LEU A 676 6.52 11.17 -18.95
N ARG A 677 5.99 10.96 -17.75
CA ARG A 677 4.62 10.49 -17.49
C ARG A 677 3.87 11.48 -16.61
N ALA A 678 2.57 11.67 -16.87
CA ALA A 678 1.63 12.28 -15.92
C ALA A 678 0.64 11.26 -15.36
N VAL A 679 0.41 11.32 -14.05
CA VAL A 679 -0.56 10.49 -13.30
C VAL A 679 -1.56 11.41 -12.60
N ASP A 680 -2.82 11.00 -12.54
CA ASP A 680 -3.86 11.71 -11.80
C ASP A 680 -3.69 11.55 -10.28
N VAL A 681 -3.51 12.66 -9.56
CA VAL A 681 -3.25 12.67 -8.10
C VAL A 681 -4.39 12.04 -7.29
N TYR A 682 -5.63 12.10 -7.79
CA TYR A 682 -6.82 11.68 -7.04
C TYR A 682 -7.29 10.25 -7.39
N THR A 683 -6.79 9.67 -8.47
CA THR A 683 -7.27 8.36 -8.98
C THR A 683 -6.17 7.37 -9.38
N GLY A 684 -4.90 7.80 -9.46
CA GLY A 684 -3.78 6.95 -9.89
C GLY A 684 -3.79 6.57 -11.37
N ARG A 685 -4.71 7.14 -12.16
CA ARG A 685 -4.81 6.90 -13.61
C ARG A 685 -3.62 7.56 -14.33
N VAL A 686 -2.90 6.81 -15.16
CA VAL A 686 -1.95 7.39 -16.12
C VAL A 686 -2.74 8.25 -17.12
N LEU A 687 -2.41 9.53 -17.19
CA LEU A 687 -3.08 10.50 -18.06
C LEU A 687 -2.47 10.51 -19.46
N TRP A 688 -1.14 10.51 -19.51
CA TRP A 688 -0.34 10.49 -20.73
C TRP A 688 1.10 10.04 -20.44
N GLU A 689 1.80 9.60 -21.49
CA GLU A 689 3.24 9.36 -21.51
C GLU A 689 3.84 9.96 -22.78
N VAL A 690 4.99 10.62 -22.66
CA VAL A 690 5.69 11.29 -23.75
C VAL A 690 7.08 10.68 -23.87
N SER A 691 7.38 10.08 -25.02
CA SER A 691 8.70 9.52 -25.32
C SER A 691 9.73 10.64 -25.53
N LEU A 692 10.77 10.65 -24.70
CA LEU A 692 11.91 11.56 -24.75
C LEU A 692 13.20 10.74 -24.59
N PRO A 693 13.67 10.04 -25.65
CA PRO A 693 14.77 9.07 -25.54
C PRO A 693 16.04 9.64 -24.90
N GLY A 694 16.50 8.98 -23.84
CA GLY A 694 17.67 9.35 -23.06
C GLY A 694 17.52 10.58 -22.15
N VAL A 695 16.31 11.11 -21.93
CA VAL A 695 16.08 12.26 -21.02
C VAL A 695 16.62 12.00 -19.61
N GLY A 696 16.28 10.83 -19.04
CA GLY A 696 16.71 10.39 -17.71
C GLY A 696 18.04 9.65 -17.70
N ARG A 697 18.82 9.67 -18.79
CA ARG A 697 20.07 8.89 -18.92
C ARG A 697 21.11 9.23 -17.85
N ALA A 698 21.15 10.47 -17.36
CA ALA A 698 22.03 10.90 -16.27
C ALA A 698 21.69 10.26 -14.92
N PHE A 699 20.48 9.72 -14.78
CA PHE A 699 19.92 9.20 -13.54
C PHE A 699 19.63 7.68 -13.60
N ASN A 700 19.75 7.05 -14.77
CA ASN A 700 19.46 5.63 -14.97
C ASN A 700 20.61 4.70 -14.51
N PHE A 701 20.91 4.71 -13.20
CA PHE A 701 21.99 3.95 -12.60
C PHE A 701 21.53 3.09 -11.40
N THR A 702 22.11 1.89 -11.26
CA THR A 702 21.79 0.93 -10.19
C THR A 702 22.72 1.01 -8.98
N GLY A 703 23.85 1.71 -9.08
CA GLY A 703 24.72 2.05 -7.96
C GLY A 703 24.25 3.32 -7.24
N HIS A 704 24.65 3.52 -5.98
CA HIS A 704 24.33 4.75 -5.24
C HIS A 704 25.18 5.92 -5.76
N GLN A 705 24.52 6.97 -6.24
CA GLN A 705 25.15 8.21 -6.70
C GLN A 705 24.25 9.42 -6.35
N PRO A 706 24.77 10.65 -6.24
CA PRO A 706 23.93 11.81 -5.92
C PRO A 706 22.90 12.20 -7.01
N GLY A 707 23.15 11.91 -8.28
CA GLY A 707 22.19 12.20 -9.36
C GLY A 707 21.70 13.66 -9.40
N ALA A 708 20.39 13.85 -9.48
CA ALA A 708 19.70 15.14 -9.42
C ALA A 708 19.96 15.90 -8.11
N ASN A 709 20.36 15.25 -7.01
CA ASN A 709 20.86 15.98 -5.85
C ASN A 709 22.12 16.80 -6.22
N ALA A 710 23.02 16.29 -7.05
CA ALA A 710 24.22 17.02 -7.45
C ALA A 710 24.03 17.97 -8.64
N THR A 711 23.22 17.60 -9.63
CA THR A 711 23.03 18.37 -10.89
C THR A 711 21.76 19.22 -10.93
N GLY A 712 20.87 19.09 -9.95
CA GLY A 712 19.51 19.61 -10.04
C GLY A 712 18.62 18.75 -10.97
N SER A 713 17.33 19.14 -11.05
CA SER A 713 16.37 18.56 -11.98
C SER A 713 16.58 19.09 -13.40
N ASN A 714 16.31 18.26 -14.40
CA ASN A 714 16.22 18.60 -15.82
C ASN A 714 14.78 18.99 -16.26
N TYR A 715 13.79 18.97 -15.37
CA TYR A 715 12.44 19.47 -15.66
C TYR A 715 11.79 20.25 -14.51
N VAL A 716 10.84 21.10 -14.86
CA VAL A 716 10.01 21.93 -13.95
C VAL A 716 8.58 21.98 -14.46
N SER A 717 7.61 21.89 -13.54
CA SER A 717 6.18 21.77 -13.85
C SER A 717 5.40 22.97 -13.33
N THR A 718 4.50 23.49 -14.17
CA THR A 718 3.49 24.50 -13.82
C THR A 718 2.09 23.96 -14.10
N GLU A 719 1.04 24.69 -13.71
CA GLU A 719 -0.34 24.26 -14.00
C GLU A 719 -0.64 24.23 -15.51
N ASP A 720 0.00 25.12 -16.29
CA ASP A 720 -0.17 25.24 -17.74
C ASP A 720 0.79 24.38 -18.58
N ALA A 721 2.03 24.15 -18.13
CA ALA A 721 3.03 23.46 -18.93
C ALA A 721 4.09 22.70 -18.10
N VAL A 722 4.72 21.70 -18.71
CA VAL A 722 5.97 21.12 -18.20
C VAL A 722 7.11 21.51 -19.11
N TYR A 723 8.20 22.01 -18.52
CA TYR A 723 9.39 22.46 -19.23
C TYR A 723 10.52 21.45 -18.98
N VAL A 724 11.06 20.86 -20.05
CA VAL A 724 12.06 19.79 -19.97
C VAL A 724 13.34 20.21 -20.71
N ALA A 725 14.44 20.34 -19.99
CA ALA A 725 15.78 20.50 -20.55
C ALA A 725 16.21 19.22 -21.27
N TYR A 726 16.17 19.23 -22.60
CA TYR A 726 16.40 18.06 -23.44
C TYR A 726 17.41 18.37 -24.55
N GLN A 727 18.60 17.80 -24.43
CA GLN A 727 19.72 17.98 -25.37
C GLN A 727 20.13 19.47 -25.50
N SER A 728 19.88 20.11 -26.64
CA SER A 728 20.20 21.53 -26.90
C SER A 728 18.99 22.48 -26.84
N ARG A 729 17.84 22.01 -26.32
CA ARG A 729 16.58 22.75 -26.28
C ARG A 729 15.79 22.49 -24.99
N CYS A 730 14.90 23.39 -24.63
CA CYS A 730 13.81 23.10 -23.70
C CYS A 730 12.59 22.65 -24.50
N VAL A 731 11.97 21.55 -24.10
CA VAL A 731 10.67 21.09 -24.62
C VAL A 731 9.59 21.65 -23.69
N LYS A 732 8.63 22.39 -24.24
CA LYS A 732 7.42 22.81 -23.52
C LYS A 732 6.29 21.85 -23.88
N LEU A 733 5.85 21.08 -22.90
CA LEU A 733 4.73 20.15 -23.00
C LEU A 733 3.48 20.77 -22.39
N ASP A 734 2.31 20.54 -22.99
CA ASP A 734 1.03 20.81 -22.33
C ASP A 734 0.88 19.91 -21.09
N SER A 735 0.53 20.49 -19.93
CA SER A 735 0.46 19.74 -18.67
C SER A 735 -0.66 18.69 -18.65
N ALA A 736 -1.71 18.87 -19.45
CA ALA A 736 -2.91 18.06 -19.48
C ALA A 736 -2.89 16.94 -20.53
N THR A 737 -2.23 17.13 -21.67
CA THR A 737 -2.16 16.17 -22.78
C THR A 737 -0.77 15.57 -23.01
N GLY A 738 0.30 16.25 -22.57
CA GLY A 738 1.69 15.88 -22.87
C GLY A 738 2.13 16.27 -24.29
N GLU A 739 1.28 16.94 -25.08
CA GLU A 739 1.64 17.37 -26.43
C GLU A 739 2.76 18.43 -26.39
N VAL A 740 3.71 18.33 -27.33
CA VAL A 740 4.77 19.34 -27.49
C VAL A 740 4.13 20.60 -28.09
N ILE A 741 4.03 21.65 -27.28
CA ILE A 741 3.42 22.93 -27.69
C ILE A 741 4.45 23.99 -28.09
N ALA A 742 5.70 23.88 -27.64
CA ALA A 742 6.80 24.72 -28.12
C ALA A 742 8.18 24.08 -27.85
N GLU A 743 9.21 24.55 -28.55
CA GLU A 743 10.61 24.21 -28.29
C GLU A 743 11.46 25.49 -28.22
N PHE A 744 12.21 25.66 -27.13
CA PHE A 744 13.03 26.86 -26.90
C PHE A 744 14.52 26.52 -27.00
N PRO A 745 15.25 26.98 -28.04
CA PRO A 745 16.69 26.83 -28.13
C PRO A 745 17.40 27.77 -27.15
N LEU A 746 18.60 27.39 -26.72
CA LEU A 746 19.52 28.38 -26.13
C LEU A 746 20.07 29.30 -27.24
N PRO A 747 20.39 30.57 -26.93
CA PRO A 747 21.12 31.44 -27.86
C PRO A 747 22.52 30.87 -28.13
N PRO A 748 23.23 31.33 -29.18
CA PRO A 748 24.65 31.01 -29.36
C PRO A 748 25.47 31.44 -28.13
N LEU A 749 26.23 30.50 -27.55
CA LEU A 749 27.05 30.70 -26.35
C LEU A 749 28.47 30.18 -26.59
N GLY A 750 29.47 31.05 -26.46
CA GLY A 750 30.88 30.71 -26.71
C GLY A 750 31.14 30.23 -28.15
N ASN A 751 32.14 29.36 -28.31
CA ASN A 751 32.62 28.89 -29.62
C ASN A 751 32.08 27.49 -30.00
N GLY A 752 31.09 26.97 -29.28
CA GLY A 752 30.52 25.64 -29.52
C GLY A 752 29.49 25.63 -30.66
N ALA A 753 29.44 24.54 -31.43
CA ALA A 753 28.52 24.43 -32.57
C ALA A 753 27.02 24.39 -32.18
N LYS A 754 26.69 23.90 -30.99
CA LYS A 754 25.35 23.99 -30.39
C LYS A 754 25.44 24.08 -28.85
N PRO A 755 24.73 25.03 -28.21
CA PRO A 755 24.69 25.14 -26.75
C PRO A 755 23.92 23.99 -26.09
N LYS A 756 24.30 23.62 -24.87
CA LYS A 756 23.72 22.54 -24.05
C LYS A 756 22.97 23.10 -22.84
N TRP A 757 21.83 22.48 -22.52
CA TRP A 757 21.10 22.76 -21.28
C TRP A 757 21.70 21.99 -20.09
N GLY A 758 21.55 22.57 -18.89
CA GLY A 758 21.79 21.94 -17.60
C GLY A 758 20.57 22.12 -16.70
N TYR A 759 20.70 23.00 -15.70
CA TYR A 759 19.62 23.36 -14.78
C TYR A 759 18.44 24.07 -15.46
N ILE A 760 17.23 23.85 -14.94
CA ILE A 760 16.01 24.54 -15.36
C ILE A 760 15.13 24.90 -14.16
N ALA A 761 14.52 26.09 -14.17
CA ALA A 761 13.57 26.54 -13.16
C ALA A 761 12.59 27.60 -13.72
N VAL A 762 11.46 27.81 -13.03
CA VAL A 762 10.44 28.80 -13.41
C VAL A 762 10.08 29.69 -12.21
N THR A 763 9.96 31.00 -12.46
CA THR A 763 9.42 31.97 -11.50
C THR A 763 8.52 32.98 -12.21
N GLY A 764 7.22 32.98 -11.89
CA GLY A 764 6.23 33.80 -12.60
C GLY A 764 6.21 33.49 -14.11
N ASP A 765 6.59 34.48 -14.93
CA ASP A 765 6.68 34.36 -16.40
C ASP A 765 8.11 34.06 -16.88
N LEU A 766 9.07 33.87 -15.98
CA LEU A 766 10.48 33.68 -16.33
C LEU A 766 10.86 32.20 -16.34
N LEU A 767 11.49 31.78 -17.43
CA LEU A 767 12.20 30.50 -17.54
C LEU A 767 13.70 30.75 -17.34
N ILE A 768 14.29 30.08 -16.35
CA ILE A 768 15.69 30.21 -15.97
C ILE A 768 16.43 28.96 -16.43
N ALA A 769 17.52 29.14 -17.19
CA ALA A 769 18.33 28.06 -17.75
C ALA A 769 19.79 28.18 -17.31
N GLY A 770 20.32 27.14 -16.69
CA GLY A 770 21.76 26.91 -16.64
C GLY A 770 22.22 26.33 -17.98
N ALA A 771 23.20 26.98 -18.62
CA ALA A 771 23.67 26.61 -19.95
C ALA A 771 25.19 26.34 -19.97
N GLU A 772 25.63 25.49 -20.90
CA GLU A 772 26.95 24.87 -20.93
C GLU A 772 27.36 24.26 -19.56
N PRO A 773 26.80 23.09 -19.19
CA PRO A 773 27.25 22.34 -18.03
C PRO A 773 28.74 22.04 -18.12
N LEU A 774 29.50 22.38 -17.08
CA LEU A 774 30.95 22.27 -17.11
C LEU A 774 31.40 20.82 -16.83
N VAL A 775 31.96 20.22 -17.88
CA VAL A 775 32.54 18.88 -17.90
C VAL A 775 34.07 19.01 -17.84
N TYR A 776 34.68 18.55 -16.74
CA TYR A 776 36.11 18.72 -16.50
C TYR A 776 36.89 17.46 -16.89
N GLU A 777 37.71 17.61 -17.94
CA GLU A 777 38.70 16.60 -18.37
C GLU A 777 38.08 15.29 -18.88
N GLY A 778 36.86 15.35 -19.42
CA GLY A 778 36.21 14.21 -20.09
C GLY A 778 35.78 13.07 -19.15
N LYS A 779 35.69 13.32 -17.85
CA LYS A 779 35.18 12.34 -16.89
C LYS A 779 33.68 12.15 -17.08
N ARG A 780 33.18 10.95 -16.81
CA ARG A 780 31.74 10.68 -16.87
C ARG A 780 31.03 11.38 -15.72
N VAL A 781 29.87 11.97 -16.00
CA VAL A 781 28.86 12.32 -15.00
C VAL A 781 28.38 11.04 -14.30
N GLY A 782 28.22 11.05 -12.98
CA GLY A 782 27.62 9.96 -12.18
C GLY A 782 28.58 9.07 -11.37
N SER A 783 29.86 8.94 -11.74
CA SER A 783 30.80 8.04 -11.05
C SER A 783 31.55 8.70 -9.87
N ASN A 784 30.83 9.12 -8.81
CA ASN A 784 31.37 9.94 -7.70
C ASN A 784 32.11 11.22 -8.17
N THR A 785 31.82 11.67 -9.39
CA THR A 785 32.51 12.73 -10.13
C THR A 785 31.63 13.96 -10.19
N HIS A 786 32.22 15.12 -9.89
CA HIS A 786 31.53 16.41 -9.72
C HIS A 786 31.18 17.09 -11.06
N ASP A 787 31.14 16.29 -12.11
CA ASP A 787 31.08 16.69 -13.50
C ASP A 787 29.62 17.03 -13.87
N GLY A 788 29.39 18.18 -14.50
CA GLY A 788 28.05 18.65 -14.86
C GLY A 788 27.20 19.26 -13.73
N THR A 789 27.77 19.53 -12.54
CA THR A 789 27.06 20.11 -11.38
C THR A 789 26.93 21.65 -11.39
N THR A 790 27.53 22.29 -12.39
CA THR A 790 27.58 23.74 -12.54
C THR A 790 27.49 24.13 -14.02
N SER A 791 27.04 25.35 -14.32
CA SER A 791 26.91 25.90 -15.68
C SER A 791 27.82 27.10 -15.90
N ARG A 792 28.34 27.25 -17.13
CA ARG A 792 29.13 28.43 -17.53
C ARG A 792 28.27 29.67 -17.74
N TYR A 793 27.04 29.50 -18.21
CA TYR A 793 26.12 30.59 -18.50
C TYR A 793 24.80 30.43 -17.74
N LEU A 794 24.17 31.58 -17.47
CA LEU A 794 22.80 31.70 -17.00
C LEU A 794 22.02 32.47 -18.07
N VAL A 795 20.95 31.88 -18.59
CA VAL A 795 20.07 32.49 -19.58
C VAL A 795 18.69 32.59 -18.98
N VAL A 796 18.05 33.75 -19.09
CA VAL A 796 16.66 33.94 -18.67
C VAL A 796 15.82 34.34 -19.87
N MET A 797 14.71 33.63 -20.03
CA MET A 797 13.74 33.77 -21.11
C MET A 797 12.37 34.11 -20.55
N ASP A 798 11.50 34.68 -21.38
CA ASP A 798 10.06 34.59 -21.12
C ASP A 798 9.59 33.14 -21.37
N ARG A 799 8.83 32.57 -20.42
CA ARG A 799 8.42 31.15 -20.46
C ARG A 799 7.26 30.88 -21.43
N HIS A 800 6.64 31.93 -21.97
CA HIS A 800 5.49 31.81 -22.86
C HIS A 800 5.93 31.62 -24.31
N ASP A 801 6.85 32.48 -24.79
CA ASP A 801 7.34 32.50 -26.18
C ASP A 801 8.81 32.05 -26.35
N GLY A 802 9.58 31.89 -25.26
CA GLY A 802 10.99 31.50 -25.28
C GLY A 802 11.95 32.64 -25.58
N LYS A 803 11.48 33.90 -25.63
CA LYS A 803 12.32 35.06 -25.92
C LYS A 803 13.36 35.28 -24.83
N VAL A 804 14.64 35.20 -25.19
CA VAL A 804 15.76 35.54 -24.31
C VAL A 804 15.65 37.00 -23.88
N LEU A 805 15.60 37.23 -22.57
CA LEU A 805 15.58 38.55 -21.96
C LEU A 805 17.00 39.02 -21.64
N TRP A 806 17.84 38.11 -21.15
CA TRP A 806 19.26 38.37 -20.87
C TRP A 806 20.07 37.07 -20.71
N THR A 807 21.39 37.22 -20.88
CA THR A 807 22.39 36.17 -20.63
C THR A 807 23.49 36.72 -19.72
N ARG A 808 23.99 35.90 -18.80
CA ARG A 808 25.18 36.18 -17.98
C ARG A 808 26.18 35.03 -18.07
N GLU A 809 27.45 35.37 -18.22
CA GLU A 809 28.55 34.42 -18.07
C GLU A 809 29.02 34.40 -16.59
N ALA A 810 29.33 33.21 -16.10
CA ALA A 810 29.90 33.02 -14.78
C ALA A 810 31.37 33.48 -14.76
N HIS A 811 31.80 34.12 -13.66
CA HIS A 811 33.22 34.38 -13.44
C HIS A 811 33.95 33.05 -13.22
N HIS A 812 33.34 32.15 -12.45
CA HIS A 812 33.78 30.78 -12.22
C HIS A 812 32.80 29.81 -12.90
N ALA A 813 31.68 29.55 -12.24
CA ALA A 813 30.60 28.64 -12.65
C ALA A 813 29.38 28.83 -11.72
N PHE A 814 28.16 28.83 -12.27
CA PHE A 814 26.93 28.88 -11.46
C PHE A 814 26.55 27.47 -10.98
N GLY A 815 26.49 27.26 -9.66
CA GLY A 815 26.16 25.96 -9.08
C GLY A 815 24.66 25.67 -9.10
N HIS A 816 24.22 24.57 -9.72
CA HIS A 816 22.80 24.32 -10.03
C HIS A 816 21.87 24.30 -8.82
N ASN A 817 22.33 23.79 -7.68
CA ASN A 817 21.57 23.74 -6.43
C ASN A 817 21.69 25.02 -5.58
N ALA A 818 22.44 26.01 -6.08
CA ALA A 818 22.61 27.33 -5.51
C ALA A 818 22.06 28.42 -6.46
N ILE A 819 21.01 28.10 -7.22
CA ILE A 819 20.23 29.04 -8.02
C ILE A 819 18.81 29.07 -7.45
N VAL A 820 18.41 30.18 -6.83
CA VAL A 820 17.05 30.37 -6.28
C VAL A 820 16.47 31.71 -6.67
N ALA A 821 15.15 31.81 -6.80
CA ALA A 821 14.49 33.03 -7.28
C ALA A 821 13.25 33.44 -6.47
N SER A 822 13.01 34.74 -6.48
CA SER A 822 11.71 35.34 -6.18
C SER A 822 11.06 35.83 -7.49
N LYS A 823 9.97 36.59 -7.40
CA LYS A 823 9.42 37.31 -8.56
C LYS A 823 10.35 38.43 -9.08
N ASP A 824 11.10 39.07 -8.17
CA ASP A 824 11.86 40.29 -8.46
C ASP A 824 13.36 40.02 -8.67
N LEU A 825 13.91 39.09 -7.89
CA LEU A 825 15.36 38.84 -7.74
C LEU A 825 15.71 37.37 -7.90
N LEU A 826 16.84 37.10 -8.56
CA LEU A 826 17.43 35.80 -8.83
C LEU A 826 18.83 35.73 -8.19
N TYR A 827 19.03 34.76 -7.30
CA TYR A 827 20.23 34.61 -6.48
C TYR A 827 21.07 33.43 -6.96
N VAL A 828 22.38 33.63 -7.09
CA VAL A 828 23.32 32.59 -7.52
C VAL A 828 24.62 32.59 -6.73
N ILE A 829 25.14 31.40 -6.42
CA ILE A 829 26.55 31.22 -6.07
C ILE A 829 27.36 30.95 -7.36
N ASP A 830 28.34 31.81 -7.62
CA ASP A 830 29.29 31.70 -8.73
C ASP A 830 30.67 31.31 -8.18
N ARG A 831 30.97 30.00 -8.28
CA ARG A 831 32.09 29.33 -7.60
C ARG A 831 32.38 27.96 -8.25
N LEU A 832 33.66 27.59 -8.36
CA LEU A 832 34.04 26.21 -8.69
C LEU A 832 33.87 25.25 -7.50
N PRO A 833 33.42 23.99 -7.71
CA PRO A 833 33.39 22.98 -6.66
C PRO A 833 34.78 22.73 -6.07
N GLU A 834 34.88 22.51 -4.75
CA GLU A 834 36.16 22.37 -4.03
C GLU A 834 37.04 21.25 -4.58
N THR A 835 36.44 20.15 -5.03
CA THR A 835 37.16 19.03 -5.67
C THR A 835 37.73 19.37 -7.04
N ILE A 836 37.09 20.28 -7.78
CA ILE A 836 37.64 20.83 -9.04
C ILE A 836 38.78 21.79 -8.74
N VAL A 837 38.65 22.64 -7.71
CA VAL A 837 39.75 23.50 -7.23
C VAL A 837 40.95 22.66 -6.79
N ALA A 838 40.74 21.56 -6.07
CA ALA A 838 41.77 20.62 -5.67
C ALA A 838 42.41 19.88 -6.87
N LEU A 839 41.61 19.52 -7.90
CA LEU A 839 42.09 18.92 -9.13
C LEU A 839 42.99 19.89 -9.93
N MET A 840 42.60 21.16 -10.01
CA MET A 840 43.42 22.23 -10.61
C MET A 840 44.73 22.42 -9.85
N ALA A 841 44.67 22.48 -8.51
CA ALA A 841 45.85 22.67 -7.66
C ALA A 841 46.88 21.55 -7.82
N ARG A 842 46.44 20.28 -7.93
CA ARG A 842 47.30 19.12 -8.25
C ARG A 842 48.01 19.24 -9.60
N ARG A 843 47.57 20.13 -10.49
CA ARG A 843 48.13 20.39 -11.82
C ARG A 843 48.85 21.75 -11.90
N GLY A 844 49.19 22.34 -10.76
CA GLY A 844 49.86 23.65 -10.69
C GLY A 844 48.98 24.85 -11.09
N ARG A 845 47.66 24.66 -11.23
CA ARG A 845 46.70 25.71 -11.61
C ARG A 845 45.90 26.16 -10.40
N LYS A 846 45.44 27.42 -10.40
CA LYS A 846 44.52 27.96 -9.38
C LYS A 846 43.37 28.71 -10.08
N PRO A 847 42.16 28.73 -9.50
CA PRO A 847 41.08 29.62 -9.96
C PRO A 847 41.52 31.09 -9.87
N THR A 848 41.06 31.91 -10.79
CA THR A 848 41.35 33.36 -10.83
C THR A 848 40.16 34.16 -10.28
N GLY A 849 40.43 35.05 -9.32
CA GLY A 849 39.41 35.86 -8.64
C GLY A 849 38.74 35.15 -7.45
N LYS A 850 38.01 35.91 -6.62
CA LYS A 850 37.24 35.38 -5.48
C LYS A 850 35.92 34.74 -5.98
N PRO A 851 35.39 33.70 -5.29
CA PRO A 851 33.99 33.28 -5.42
C PRO A 851 33.02 34.42 -5.06
N ARG A 852 31.78 34.40 -5.59
CA ARG A 852 30.78 35.43 -5.28
C ARG A 852 29.36 34.87 -5.10
N LEU A 853 28.59 35.50 -4.22
CA LEU A 853 27.14 35.39 -4.11
C LEU A 853 26.55 36.64 -4.75
N VAL A 854 25.62 36.49 -5.69
CA VAL A 854 25.06 37.60 -6.48
C VAL A 854 23.54 37.53 -6.49
N ALA A 855 22.90 38.70 -6.35
CA ALA A 855 21.48 38.90 -6.63
C ALA A 855 21.32 39.74 -7.91
N PHE A 856 20.72 39.16 -8.94
CA PHE A 856 20.30 39.87 -10.14
C PHE A 856 18.83 40.25 -10.04
N ASN A 857 18.43 41.37 -10.65
CA ASN A 857 17.04 41.56 -11.05
C ASN A 857 16.64 40.44 -12.02
N ALA A 858 15.61 39.66 -11.67
CA ALA A 858 15.27 38.44 -12.39
C ALA A 858 14.89 38.72 -13.86
N ARG A 859 14.27 39.87 -14.17
CA ARG A 859 13.81 40.22 -15.51
C ARG A 859 14.85 40.98 -16.35
N THR A 860 15.73 41.78 -15.75
CA THR A 860 16.71 42.61 -16.49
C THR A 860 18.16 42.10 -16.43
N GLY A 861 18.48 41.18 -15.51
CA GLY A 861 19.83 40.66 -15.32
C GLY A 861 20.82 41.69 -14.78
N GLN A 862 20.36 42.87 -14.36
CA GLN A 862 21.17 43.87 -13.66
C GLN A 862 21.50 43.37 -12.25
N GLU A 863 22.74 43.56 -11.81
CA GLU A 863 23.16 43.22 -10.45
C GLU A 863 22.50 44.19 -9.46
N ALA A 864 21.72 43.66 -8.52
CA ALA A 864 21.09 44.42 -7.44
C ALA A 864 22.03 44.53 -6.23
N TRP A 865 22.75 43.45 -5.92
CA TRP A 865 23.85 43.41 -4.96
C TRP A 865 24.70 42.16 -5.18
N SER A 866 25.95 42.17 -4.72
CA SER A 866 26.81 40.98 -4.61
C SER A 866 27.73 41.06 -3.40
N THR A 867 28.34 39.92 -3.05
CA THR A 867 29.45 39.84 -2.09
C THR A 867 30.46 38.79 -2.54
N THR A 868 31.74 39.01 -2.23
CA THR A 868 32.81 38.00 -2.34
C THR A 868 33.29 37.50 -0.98
N GLU A 869 32.75 38.06 0.11
CA GLU A 869 33.13 37.73 1.49
C GLU A 869 32.27 36.58 2.02
N SER A 870 32.93 35.58 2.62
CA SER A 870 32.29 34.38 3.19
C SER A 870 31.36 33.59 2.26
N VAL A 871 31.69 33.51 0.96
CA VAL A 871 30.93 32.73 -0.03
C VAL A 871 31.38 31.26 -0.03
N PHE A 872 30.50 30.37 0.43
CA PHE A 872 30.74 28.92 0.50
C PHE A 872 29.46 28.12 0.26
N GLY A 873 29.60 26.79 0.22
CA GLY A 873 28.47 25.88 0.10
C GLY A 873 28.07 25.59 -1.33
N THR A 874 27.00 24.81 -1.46
CA THR A 874 26.37 24.44 -2.74
C THR A 874 24.85 24.70 -2.71
N TRP A 875 24.34 25.25 -1.61
CA TRP A 875 22.93 25.40 -1.33
C TRP A 875 22.59 26.86 -1.06
N LEU A 876 21.58 27.34 -1.78
CA LEU A 876 20.80 28.50 -1.38
C LEU A 876 19.37 28.05 -1.08
N GLY A 877 18.79 28.62 -0.02
CA GLY A 877 17.37 28.51 0.29
C GLY A 877 16.76 29.90 0.48
N LEU A 878 15.60 30.16 -0.10
CA LEU A 878 14.95 31.48 -0.07
C LEU A 878 13.59 31.41 0.61
N SER A 879 13.46 32.08 1.76
CA SER A 879 12.15 32.37 2.35
C SER A 879 11.59 33.67 1.77
N THR A 880 10.64 33.53 0.85
CA THR A 880 9.91 34.67 0.27
C THR A 880 9.01 35.35 1.31
N GLN A 881 8.42 34.58 2.23
CA GLN A 881 7.60 35.07 3.35
C GLN A 881 8.37 36.05 4.26
N HIS A 882 9.60 35.71 4.63
CA HIS A 882 10.41 36.52 5.55
C HIS A 882 11.43 37.42 4.83
N ASN A 883 11.54 37.34 3.50
CA ASN A 883 12.53 38.03 2.67
C ASN A 883 13.98 37.74 3.11
N LEU A 884 14.28 36.46 3.39
CA LEU A 884 15.57 35.97 3.88
C LEU A 884 16.15 34.90 2.97
N LEU A 885 17.47 34.98 2.73
CA LEU A 885 18.25 34.06 1.92
C LEU A 885 19.25 33.32 2.82
N LEU A 886 19.16 31.99 2.86
CA LEU A 886 20.10 31.09 3.53
C LEU A 886 21.20 30.66 2.55
N GLN A 887 22.46 30.75 2.96
CA GLN A 887 23.62 30.13 2.31
C GLN A 887 24.21 29.06 3.24
N CYS A 888 24.31 27.83 2.73
CA CYS A 888 24.86 26.69 3.49
C CYS A 888 25.40 25.58 2.56
N GLY A 889 25.95 24.52 3.15
CA GLY A 889 26.12 23.23 2.46
C GLY A 889 24.91 22.32 2.72
N ARG A 890 25.05 21.04 2.39
CA ARG A 890 23.98 20.04 2.59
C ARG A 890 24.53 18.62 2.79
N PRO A 891 25.33 18.38 3.85
CA PRO A 891 26.13 17.17 3.97
C PRO A 891 25.26 15.97 4.31
N ALA A 892 25.13 15.03 3.38
CA ALA A 892 24.47 13.74 3.59
C ALA A 892 25.16 12.64 2.77
N ARG A 893 24.81 11.39 3.07
CA ARG A 893 25.40 10.19 2.44
C ARG A 893 25.14 10.11 0.93
N ASP A 894 24.06 10.73 0.47
CA ASP A 894 23.56 10.78 -0.91
C ASP A 894 23.85 12.13 -1.61
N MET A 895 24.77 12.93 -1.05
CA MET A 895 25.17 14.26 -1.55
C MET A 895 26.65 14.25 -1.98
N LEU A 896 27.18 15.40 -2.40
CA LEU A 896 28.60 15.52 -2.73
C LEU A 896 29.48 15.33 -1.47
N THR A 897 30.66 14.73 -1.62
CA THR A 897 31.57 14.50 -0.48
C THR A 897 32.28 15.75 0.03
N SER A 898 32.18 16.86 -0.70
CA SER A 898 32.73 18.18 -0.34
C SER A 898 31.64 19.18 0.09
N GLU A 899 30.50 18.71 0.59
CA GLU A 899 29.47 19.58 1.16
C GLU A 899 29.93 20.15 2.51
N PRO A 900 29.98 21.49 2.69
CA PRO A 900 30.28 22.10 3.99
C PRO A 900 29.24 21.72 5.04
N ALA A 901 29.69 21.48 6.27
CA ALA A 901 28.87 20.84 7.30
C ALA A 901 28.78 21.59 8.63
N ASP A 902 29.50 22.69 8.79
CA ASP A 902 29.71 23.35 10.08
C ASP A 902 29.38 24.86 10.09
N ARG A 903 28.77 25.41 9.04
CA ARG A 903 28.40 26.85 8.98
C ARG A 903 27.11 27.11 8.19
N MET A 904 26.38 28.15 8.61
CA MET A 904 25.24 28.75 7.89
C MET A 904 25.31 30.27 7.96
N ILE A 905 24.88 30.96 6.90
CA ILE A 905 24.68 32.42 6.89
C ILE A 905 23.27 32.73 6.38
N VAL A 906 22.58 33.66 7.04
CA VAL A 906 21.31 34.22 6.55
C VAL A 906 21.48 35.70 6.22
N TYR A 907 21.03 36.08 5.04
CA TYR A 907 21.06 37.43 4.50
C TYR A 907 19.64 38.00 4.39
N GLN A 908 19.51 39.32 4.50
CA GLN A 908 18.34 40.06 4.01
C GLN A 908 18.33 39.99 2.48
N ALA A 909 17.35 39.28 1.90
CA ALA A 909 17.40 38.90 0.48
C ALA A 909 17.42 40.12 -0.47
N ARG A 910 16.73 41.23 -0.13
CA ARG A 910 16.73 42.45 -0.96
C ARG A 910 18.03 43.29 -0.88
N SER A 911 18.85 43.15 0.16
CA SER A 911 19.97 44.07 0.42
C SER A 911 21.35 43.41 0.53
N GLY A 912 21.42 42.07 0.61
CA GLY A 912 22.66 41.33 0.82
C GLY A 912 23.29 41.52 2.21
N LYS A 913 22.64 42.26 3.12
CA LYS A 913 23.13 42.43 4.49
C LYS A 913 22.99 41.13 5.27
N ILE A 914 24.08 40.67 5.89
CA ILE A 914 24.06 39.54 6.81
C ILE A 914 23.12 39.86 7.98
N ARG A 915 22.17 38.97 8.23
CA ARG A 915 21.31 38.97 9.42
C ARG A 915 21.99 38.22 10.57
N TRP A 916 22.59 37.07 10.28
CA TRP A 916 23.47 36.33 11.17
C TRP A 916 24.35 35.35 10.38
N ASP A 917 25.50 34.99 10.97
CA ASP A 917 26.51 34.07 10.43
C ASP A 917 27.01 33.24 11.61
N LYS A 918 26.84 31.92 11.57
CA LYS A 918 27.09 31.04 12.72
C LYS A 918 27.75 29.73 12.32
N LYS A 919 28.65 29.27 13.19
CA LYS A 919 29.17 27.91 13.17
C LYS A 919 28.11 26.96 13.77
N LEU A 920 27.54 26.10 12.94
CA LEU A 920 26.46 25.16 13.29
C LEU A 920 26.75 23.84 12.58
N VAL A 921 26.76 22.72 13.30
CA VAL A 921 26.96 21.38 12.70
C VAL A 921 25.61 20.77 12.37
N TYR A 922 25.41 20.30 11.13
CA TYR A 922 24.13 19.78 10.65
C TYR A 922 24.30 18.70 9.58
N SER A 923 23.18 18.11 9.14
CA SER A 923 23.12 17.18 8.02
C SER A 923 21.95 17.46 7.08
N GLY A 924 22.13 17.09 5.80
CA GLY A 924 21.19 17.18 4.68
C GLY A 924 20.91 18.58 4.16
N PRO A 925 20.02 18.70 3.15
CA PRO A 925 19.48 19.99 2.74
C PRO A 925 18.70 20.60 3.90
N CYS A 926 18.75 21.92 4.01
CA CYS A 926 18.06 22.67 5.04
C CYS A 926 16.64 23.01 4.57
N LEU A 927 15.63 22.58 5.34
CA LEU A 927 14.23 22.82 5.04
C LEU A 927 13.79 24.16 5.64
N LEU A 928 13.11 25.00 4.86
CA LEU A 928 12.61 26.32 5.31
C LEU A 928 11.13 26.24 5.69
N HIS A 929 10.84 25.91 6.95
CA HIS A 929 9.48 25.81 7.48
C HIS A 929 9.13 27.07 8.28
N GLY A 930 8.62 28.10 7.58
CA GLY A 930 8.31 29.41 8.17
C GLY A 930 9.56 30.09 8.75
N GLU A 931 9.53 30.38 10.05
CA GLU A 931 10.65 30.98 10.79
C GLU A 931 11.72 29.96 11.23
N THR A 932 11.63 28.70 10.79
CA THR A 932 12.50 27.60 11.23
C THR A 932 13.30 27.01 10.06
N ILE A 933 14.59 26.82 10.28
CA ILE A 933 15.46 25.96 9.47
C ILE A 933 15.48 24.58 10.12
N ILE A 934 14.86 23.58 9.49
CA ILE A 934 14.89 22.18 9.94
C ILE A 934 16.03 21.45 9.21
N THR A 935 16.82 20.69 9.95
CA THR A 935 17.91 19.84 9.44
C THR A 935 17.50 18.36 9.48
N GLN A 936 18.42 17.42 9.21
CA GLN A 936 18.14 15.98 9.32
C GLN A 936 18.06 15.42 10.77
N GLY A 937 17.74 16.26 11.76
CA GLY A 937 17.46 15.84 13.15
C GLY A 937 17.09 16.97 14.12
N GLU A 938 17.73 18.13 14.00
CA GLU A 938 17.51 19.31 14.85
C GLU A 938 16.99 20.52 14.04
N ALA A 939 16.62 21.61 14.71
CA ALA A 939 16.23 22.85 14.06
C ALA A 939 16.79 24.11 14.72
N VAL A 940 16.98 25.16 13.92
CA VAL A 940 17.38 26.50 14.36
C VAL A 940 16.44 27.56 13.79
N SER A 941 16.32 28.71 14.45
CA SER A 941 15.53 29.82 13.92
C SER A 941 16.16 30.42 12.66
N LEU A 942 15.39 30.59 11.60
CA LEU A 942 15.76 31.37 10.41
C LEU A 942 16.04 32.84 10.77
N LEU A 943 15.42 33.36 11.82
CA LEU A 943 15.53 34.76 12.23
C LEU A 943 16.78 35.06 13.07
N THR A 944 17.29 34.11 13.85
CA THR A 944 18.39 34.34 14.82
C THR A 944 19.52 33.31 14.77
N GLY A 945 19.30 32.15 14.13
CA GLY A 945 20.22 31.01 14.18
C GLY A 945 20.40 30.41 15.58
N GLU A 946 19.47 30.65 16.51
CA GLU A 946 19.42 29.95 17.80
C GLU A 946 18.68 28.62 17.68
N PRO A 947 19.02 27.58 18.47
CA PRO A 947 18.28 26.32 18.49
C PRO A 947 16.79 26.51 18.79
N VAL A 948 15.92 25.83 18.03
CA VAL A 948 14.49 25.77 18.32
C VAL A 948 14.27 24.87 19.54
N THR A 949 13.37 25.28 20.41
CA THR A 949 12.98 24.51 21.60
C THR A 949 11.50 24.16 21.56
N ARG A 950 11.13 23.18 22.38
CA ARG A 950 9.76 22.71 22.60
C ARG A 950 9.49 22.55 24.08
N THR A 951 8.21 22.63 24.44
CA THR A 951 7.73 22.22 25.76
C THR A 951 7.57 20.71 25.75
N ASN A 952 8.19 20.00 26.69
CA ASN A 952 7.96 18.56 26.87
C ASN A 952 6.52 18.35 27.38
N PRO A 953 5.65 17.60 26.68
CA PRO A 953 4.25 17.42 27.09
C PRO A 953 4.12 16.71 28.45
N LEU A 954 5.11 15.88 28.83
CA LEU A 954 5.07 15.10 30.07
C LEU A 954 5.44 15.92 31.31
N THR A 955 6.41 16.84 31.21
CA THR A 955 6.95 17.60 32.36
C THR A 955 6.64 19.10 32.32
N GLY A 956 6.20 19.61 31.17
CA GLY A 956 6.05 21.05 30.91
C GLY A 956 7.36 21.84 30.93
N LEU A 957 8.52 21.17 30.82
CA LEU A 957 9.84 21.80 30.76
C LEU A 957 10.28 22.04 29.32
N THR A 958 10.98 23.15 29.08
CA THR A 958 11.57 23.47 27.78
C THR A 958 12.80 22.59 27.51
N GLN A 959 12.89 22.03 26.31
CA GLN A 959 14.03 21.25 25.81
C GLN A 959 14.25 21.51 24.31
N PRO A 960 15.41 21.17 23.72
CA PRO A 960 15.62 21.28 22.28
C PRO A 960 14.55 20.53 21.47
N TRP A 961 14.11 21.14 20.35
CA TRP A 961 13.24 20.49 19.39
C TRP A 961 14.08 19.66 18.41
N GLY A 962 13.57 18.47 18.09
CA GLY A 962 14.20 17.56 17.14
C GLY A 962 13.39 16.28 16.97
N TYR A 963 13.63 15.58 15.86
CA TYR A 963 12.96 14.35 15.50
C TYR A 963 13.97 13.22 15.26
N THR A 964 13.51 11.99 15.40
CA THR A 964 14.35 10.79 15.22
C THR A 964 13.81 9.97 14.06
N ARG A 965 14.69 9.33 13.29
CA ARG A 965 14.31 8.30 12.32
C ARG A 965 15.23 7.09 12.43
N ASN A 966 14.69 5.92 12.13
CA ASN A 966 15.46 4.69 11.95
C ASN A 966 16.14 4.71 10.57
N TYR A 967 16.70 3.58 10.12
CA TYR A 967 17.55 3.51 8.93
C TYR A 967 16.89 4.10 7.66
N GLY A 968 17.52 5.10 7.05
CA GLY A 968 17.05 5.74 5.81
C GLY A 968 18.20 6.30 4.97
N CYS A 969 18.00 6.34 3.65
CA CYS A 969 18.96 6.90 2.69
C CYS A 969 18.55 8.28 2.13
N ASN A 970 17.27 8.66 2.24
CA ASN A 970 16.76 9.91 1.68
C ASN A 970 16.91 11.09 2.63
N SER A 971 16.73 12.31 2.12
CA SER A 971 16.56 13.50 2.93
C SER A 971 15.10 13.67 3.36
N ALA A 972 14.84 14.09 4.59
CA ALA A 972 13.50 14.52 5.00
C ALA A 972 13.03 15.72 4.16
N VAL A 973 11.74 15.76 3.85
CA VAL A 973 11.00 16.91 3.29
C VAL A 973 9.80 17.21 4.20
N ALA A 974 9.23 18.42 4.11
CA ALA A 974 8.12 18.81 4.98
C ALA A 974 6.85 19.22 4.23
N SER A 975 5.74 19.24 4.97
CA SER A 975 4.55 20.06 4.74
C SER A 975 4.32 20.98 5.94
N ARG A 976 3.15 21.61 6.04
CA ARG A 976 2.74 22.34 7.26
C ARG A 976 2.60 21.45 8.50
N HIS A 977 2.32 20.15 8.30
CA HIS A 977 1.87 19.24 9.36
C HIS A 977 2.69 17.96 9.51
N LEU A 978 3.54 17.62 8.53
CA LEU A 978 4.35 16.41 8.53
C LEU A 978 5.77 16.70 8.06
N LEU A 979 6.76 16.07 8.70
CA LEU A 979 7.99 15.69 8.01
C LEU A 979 7.79 14.30 7.43
N THR A 980 8.26 14.04 6.20
CA THR A 980 8.24 12.70 5.59
C THR A 980 9.66 12.27 5.22
N PHE A 981 9.96 10.98 5.45
CA PHE A 981 11.30 10.42 5.26
C PHE A 981 11.26 8.89 5.19
N ARG A 982 12.41 8.25 4.94
CA ARG A 982 12.62 6.83 5.16
C ARG A 982 13.07 6.58 6.61
N SER A 983 12.37 5.67 7.30
CA SER A 983 12.64 5.25 8.67
C SER A 983 12.41 3.74 8.76
N ALA A 984 13.36 2.96 8.23
CA ALA A 984 13.27 1.54 7.85
C ALA A 984 12.19 1.23 6.78
N ALA A 985 10.95 1.64 6.98
CA ALA A 985 9.87 1.71 5.98
C ALA A 985 9.62 3.17 5.54
N ALA A 986 8.49 3.44 4.88
CA ALA A 986 7.98 4.82 4.79
C ALA A 986 7.69 5.35 6.21
N GLY A 987 8.05 6.60 6.48
CA GLY A 987 7.96 7.19 7.82
C GLY A 987 7.68 8.69 7.80
N TYR A 988 7.20 9.18 8.93
CA TYR A 988 6.85 10.59 9.13
C TYR A 988 7.09 11.01 10.58
N PHE A 989 7.10 12.32 10.82
CA PHE A 989 6.97 12.92 12.15
C PHE A 989 5.71 13.80 12.18
N ASP A 990 4.84 13.66 13.18
CA ASP A 990 3.65 14.52 13.33
C ASP A 990 4.02 15.90 13.89
N MET A 991 4.14 16.89 13.00
CA MET A 991 4.38 18.28 13.40
C MET A 991 3.12 18.97 13.94
N THR A 992 1.92 18.37 13.78
CA THR A 992 0.66 18.96 14.23
C THR A 992 0.57 19.03 15.75
N ARG A 993 1.08 18.00 16.44
CA ARG A 993 1.01 17.83 17.91
C ARG A 993 2.39 17.62 18.56
N ASP A 994 3.48 17.74 17.79
CA ASP A 994 4.82 17.25 18.15
C ASP A 994 4.81 15.76 18.57
N GLY A 995 3.90 14.97 17.94
CA GLY A 995 3.45 13.67 18.45
C GLY A 995 4.42 12.50 18.25
N GLY A 996 5.59 12.74 17.68
CA GLY A 996 6.65 11.74 17.48
C GLY A 996 6.73 11.15 16.08
N THR A 997 7.59 10.15 15.95
CA THR A 997 7.88 9.48 14.67
C THR A 997 7.03 8.23 14.50
N GLY A 998 6.30 8.14 13.38
CA GLY A 998 5.51 6.97 13.00
C GLY A 998 5.93 6.39 11.64
N ASN A 999 5.33 5.26 11.29
CA ASN A 999 5.63 4.52 10.06
C ASN A 999 4.37 4.06 9.33
N LEU A 1000 4.49 3.97 8.00
CA LEU A 1000 3.46 3.40 7.12
C LEU A 1000 3.97 2.04 6.63
N GLY A 1001 3.65 0.99 7.38
CA GLY A 1001 4.09 -0.38 7.07
C GLY A 1001 3.51 -0.92 5.75
N GLY A 1002 4.05 -2.05 5.26
CA GLY A 1002 3.55 -2.72 4.05
C GLY A 1002 4.27 -2.33 2.76
N PHE A 1003 4.80 -1.10 2.68
CA PHE A 1003 5.58 -0.63 1.53
C PHE A 1003 6.84 0.13 1.96
N ARG A 1004 7.62 0.58 0.97
CA ARG A 1004 8.87 1.31 1.17
C ARG A 1004 8.93 2.60 0.35
N SER A 1005 9.55 3.61 0.93
CA SER A 1005 10.04 4.78 0.19
C SER A 1005 11.35 4.49 -0.58
N SER A 1006 11.73 5.42 -1.43
CA SER A 1006 12.93 5.40 -2.27
C SER A 1006 14.19 5.89 -1.52
N CYS A 1007 15.29 6.09 -2.24
CA CYS A 1007 16.42 6.88 -1.75
C CYS A 1007 16.37 8.35 -2.21
N SER A 1008 15.70 8.68 -3.32
CA SER A 1008 15.09 10.02 -3.45
C SER A 1008 13.88 10.15 -2.50
N SER A 1009 13.49 11.38 -2.17
CA SER A 1009 12.34 11.64 -1.30
C SER A 1009 11.05 11.56 -2.11
N ASN A 1010 10.31 10.45 -1.99
CA ASN A 1010 9.09 10.16 -2.76
C ASN A 1010 7.82 10.05 -1.89
N LEU A 1011 7.68 10.97 -0.93
CA LEU A 1011 6.54 11.06 0.00
C LEU A 1011 6.06 12.51 0.05
N ILE A 1012 5.55 12.99 -1.08
CA ILE A 1012 5.34 14.41 -1.36
C ILE A 1012 3.91 14.84 -1.02
N CYS A 1013 3.78 15.72 -0.02
CA CYS A 1013 2.51 16.37 0.34
C CYS A 1013 2.20 17.48 -0.65
N ALA A 1014 1.25 17.29 -1.56
CA ALA A 1014 0.85 18.31 -2.54
C ALA A 1014 -0.53 18.03 -3.14
N ASP A 1015 -1.18 19.09 -3.63
CA ASP A 1015 -2.55 19.11 -4.16
C ASP A 1015 -3.60 18.45 -3.22
N GLY A 1016 -3.33 18.49 -1.91
CA GLY A 1016 -4.15 17.97 -0.83
C GLY A 1016 -3.95 16.49 -0.50
N VAL A 1017 -2.89 15.87 -1.03
CA VAL A 1017 -2.62 14.42 -0.99
C VAL A 1017 -1.17 14.15 -0.60
N LEU A 1018 -0.92 13.09 0.18
CA LEU A 1018 0.42 12.51 0.31
C LEU A 1018 0.64 11.55 -0.86
N ASN A 1019 1.44 11.99 -1.84
CA ASN A 1019 1.79 11.23 -3.03
C ASN A 1019 2.96 10.29 -2.73
N ALA A 1020 2.81 9.01 -3.07
CA ALA A 1020 3.84 8.00 -2.87
C ALA A 1020 3.97 7.09 -4.12
N PRO A 1021 4.64 7.55 -5.20
CA PRO A 1021 4.85 6.75 -6.40
C PRO A 1021 5.81 5.57 -6.17
N ASP A 1022 5.58 4.45 -6.85
CA ASP A 1022 6.41 3.25 -6.73
C ASP A 1022 7.79 3.39 -7.38
N TYR A 1023 8.76 3.84 -6.60
CA TYR A 1023 10.16 3.91 -7.02
C TYR A 1023 10.96 2.61 -6.73
N THR A 1024 10.29 1.46 -6.58
CA THR A 1024 10.93 0.19 -6.22
C THR A 1024 11.48 -0.62 -7.40
N ARG A 1025 11.54 -0.05 -8.62
CA ARG A 1025 12.26 -0.61 -9.77
C ARG A 1025 13.63 -1.18 -9.34
N THR A 1026 13.93 -2.43 -9.70
CA THR A 1026 15.11 -3.23 -9.27
C THR A 1026 15.18 -3.60 -7.77
N CYS A 1027 14.06 -3.70 -7.04
CA CYS A 1027 14.04 -4.07 -5.62
C CYS A 1027 13.59 -5.53 -5.39
N ASN A 1028 14.43 -6.28 -4.68
CA ASN A 1028 14.20 -7.67 -4.25
C ASN A 1028 13.97 -7.81 -2.73
N CYS A 1029 13.60 -6.73 -2.04
CA CYS A 1029 13.33 -6.76 -0.60
C CYS A 1029 11.91 -7.28 -0.30
N SER A 1030 11.72 -7.83 0.90
CA SER A 1030 10.47 -8.43 1.42
C SER A 1030 9.40 -7.42 1.83
N TYR A 1031 9.48 -6.15 1.42
CA TYR A 1031 8.34 -5.23 1.61
C TYR A 1031 7.15 -5.79 0.83
N GLN A 1032 6.01 -5.89 1.52
CA GLN A 1032 4.90 -6.75 1.12
C GLN A 1032 4.24 -6.29 -0.20
N ASN A 1033 4.13 -4.97 -0.39
CA ASN A 1033 3.55 -4.34 -1.57
C ASN A 1033 4.59 -3.51 -2.35
N GLN A 1034 4.62 -3.66 -3.68
CA GLN A 1034 5.27 -2.76 -4.63
C GLN A 1034 4.18 -2.08 -5.46
N ALA A 1035 3.80 -0.86 -5.07
CA ALA A 1035 2.68 -0.15 -5.66
C ALA A 1035 2.76 1.35 -5.38
N SER A 1036 2.33 2.16 -6.34
CA SER A 1036 2.05 3.58 -6.11
C SER A 1036 0.80 3.69 -5.24
N LEU A 1037 0.75 4.68 -4.36
CA LEU A 1037 -0.43 4.96 -3.55
C LEU A 1037 -0.54 6.44 -3.19
N ALA A 1038 -1.74 6.84 -2.80
CA ALA A 1038 -2.05 8.17 -2.32
C ALA A 1038 -2.76 8.08 -0.97
N LEU A 1039 -2.34 8.91 0.00
CA LEU A 1039 -3.00 9.02 1.30
C LEU A 1039 -3.58 10.41 1.51
N VAL A 1040 -4.67 10.47 2.26
CA VAL A 1040 -5.33 11.71 2.72
C VAL A 1040 -5.51 11.65 4.24
N HIS A 1041 -5.73 12.80 4.88
CA HIS A 1041 -6.04 12.82 6.30
C HIS A 1041 -7.36 12.08 6.58
N ASP A 1042 -7.31 11.05 7.43
CA ASP A 1042 -8.48 10.33 7.94
C ASP A 1042 -8.29 10.05 9.44
N PRO A 1043 -8.91 10.83 10.35
CA PRO A 1043 -8.66 10.74 11.79
C PRO A 1043 -9.16 9.44 12.43
N ARG A 1044 -9.87 8.60 11.69
CA ARG A 1044 -10.43 7.32 12.16
C ARG A 1044 -9.40 6.18 12.03
N ILE A 1045 -8.42 6.34 11.14
CA ILE A 1045 -7.37 5.35 10.90
C ILE A 1045 -6.36 5.34 12.06
N GLU A 1046 -5.81 4.16 12.33
CA GLU A 1046 -4.83 3.98 13.40
C GLU A 1046 -3.50 4.67 13.11
N MET A 1047 -2.88 5.13 14.17
CA MET A 1047 -1.61 5.83 14.15
C MET A 1047 -0.92 5.59 15.47
N TRP A 1048 0.36 5.22 15.39
CA TRP A 1048 1.23 4.94 16.50
C TRP A 1048 2.61 5.52 16.19
N THR A 1049 3.22 6.15 17.19
CA THR A 1049 4.50 6.83 17.09
C THR A 1049 5.45 6.37 18.19
N PHE A 1050 6.67 6.90 18.20
CA PHE A 1050 7.57 6.82 19.34
C PHE A 1050 8.26 8.17 19.58
N ASN A 1051 8.62 8.45 20.84
CA ASN A 1051 9.11 9.75 21.27
C ASN A 1051 10.40 9.69 22.12
N GLN A 1052 11.50 10.31 21.65
CA GLN A 1052 12.74 10.43 22.42
C GLN A 1052 12.75 11.65 23.38
N LEU A 1053 11.67 11.86 24.13
CA LEU A 1053 11.56 12.97 25.10
C LEU A 1053 12.35 12.67 26.39
N LYS A 1054 13.01 13.69 26.96
CA LYS A 1054 13.76 13.56 28.22
C LYS A 1054 12.89 13.96 29.40
N VAL A 1055 12.50 12.99 30.23
CA VAL A 1055 11.66 13.21 31.43
C VAL A 1055 12.51 13.54 32.67
N GLY A 1056 13.62 12.82 32.88
CA GLY A 1056 14.46 13.00 34.07
C GLY A 1056 13.73 12.64 35.37
N ASN A 1057 14.09 13.32 36.47
CA ASN A 1057 13.44 13.17 37.78
C ASN A 1057 12.42 14.29 38.08
N SER A 1058 12.01 15.06 37.05
CA SER A 1058 11.07 16.16 37.23
C SER A 1058 9.64 15.65 37.46
N PRO A 1059 8.80 16.36 38.24
CA PRO A 1059 7.40 16.00 38.37
C PRO A 1059 6.71 15.97 37.00
N LEU A 1060 5.94 14.90 36.77
CA LEU A 1060 5.11 14.75 35.59
C LEU A 1060 3.89 15.65 35.74
N LYS A 1061 3.59 16.47 34.74
CA LYS A 1061 2.40 17.33 34.74
C LYS A 1061 1.20 16.66 34.07
N HIS A 1062 1.43 16.00 32.94
CA HIS A 1062 0.42 15.28 32.16
C HIS A 1062 1.02 13.94 31.73
N LEU A 1063 0.25 12.86 31.79
CA LEU A 1063 0.63 11.55 31.25
C LEU A 1063 -0.63 10.74 30.96
N GLY A 1064 -0.70 10.17 29.76
CA GLY A 1064 -1.53 9.00 29.49
C GLY A 1064 -0.69 7.74 29.51
N LEU A 1065 -1.19 6.65 30.10
CA LEU A 1065 -0.69 5.30 29.92
C LEU A 1065 -1.75 4.50 29.18
N ASN A 1066 -1.45 4.08 27.95
CA ASN A 1066 -2.31 3.20 27.17
C ASN A 1066 -1.81 1.75 27.29
N LEU A 1067 -2.60 0.91 27.96
CA LEU A 1067 -2.23 -0.47 28.26
C LEU A 1067 -2.42 -1.34 27.02
N GLY A 1068 -1.46 -2.20 26.69
CA GLY A 1068 -1.51 -3.07 25.50
C GLY A 1068 -1.33 -2.36 24.15
N ALA A 1069 -1.13 -1.04 24.13
CA ALA A 1069 -0.87 -0.28 22.93
C ALA A 1069 0.49 -0.63 22.29
N PRO A 1070 0.63 -0.53 20.96
CA PRO A 1070 1.88 -0.89 20.28
C PRO A 1070 2.93 0.21 20.25
N GLY A 1071 2.58 1.44 20.65
CA GLY A 1071 3.43 2.64 20.58
C GLY A 1071 2.76 3.86 21.23
N ASP A 1072 3.46 4.99 21.23
CA ASP A 1072 2.96 6.27 21.75
C ASP A 1072 1.86 6.87 20.85
N ARG A 1073 1.05 7.77 21.41
CA ARG A 1073 0.15 8.65 20.65
C ARG A 1073 -0.15 9.95 21.40
N ALA A 1074 -0.03 11.09 20.72
CA ALA A 1074 -0.52 12.37 21.24
C ALA A 1074 -2.03 12.54 20.94
N ASP A 1075 -2.79 12.98 21.92
CA ASP A 1075 -4.22 13.30 21.77
C ASP A 1075 -4.45 14.81 21.51
N ASP A 1076 -5.67 15.19 21.13
CA ASP A 1076 -6.03 16.56 20.73
C ASP A 1076 -6.06 17.55 21.91
N ASP A 1077 -6.05 17.09 23.17
CA ASP A 1077 -5.91 17.90 24.38
C ASP A 1077 -4.45 18.22 24.74
N GLY A 1078 -3.48 17.62 24.04
CA GLY A 1078 -2.05 17.73 24.31
C GLY A 1078 -1.49 16.64 25.24
N THR A 1079 -2.31 15.70 25.71
CA THR A 1079 -1.85 14.56 26.51
C THR A 1079 -1.07 13.59 25.62
N LEU A 1080 0.20 13.35 25.97
CA LEU A 1080 0.98 12.28 25.36
C LEU A 1080 0.69 10.98 26.08
N TRP A 1081 0.06 10.04 25.36
CA TRP A 1081 -0.18 8.69 25.82
C TRP A 1081 1.02 7.82 25.46
N LEU A 1082 1.66 7.28 26.49
CA LEU A 1082 2.73 6.30 26.37
C LEU A 1082 2.16 4.88 26.40
N GLU A 1083 2.77 4.01 25.62
CA GLU A 1083 2.52 2.57 25.66
C GLU A 1083 2.93 1.92 26.99
N HIS A 1084 2.18 0.91 27.42
CA HIS A 1084 2.65 -0.02 28.44
C HIS A 1084 2.11 -1.45 28.18
N PRO A 1085 2.96 -2.49 28.13
CA PRO A 1085 4.42 -2.46 28.26
C PRO A 1085 5.07 -1.77 27.06
N VAL A 1086 6.31 -1.30 27.22
CA VAL A 1086 7.04 -0.66 26.11
C VAL A 1086 7.46 -1.73 25.10
N VAL A 1087 6.77 -1.78 23.96
CA VAL A 1087 6.95 -2.74 22.85
C VAL A 1087 7.24 -2.06 21.51
N GLY A 1088 6.93 -0.77 21.43
CA GLY A 1088 7.21 0.17 20.36
C GLY A 1088 8.63 0.68 20.39
N GLY A 1089 8.79 1.94 19.96
CA GLY A 1089 10.10 2.53 19.71
C GLY A 1089 10.85 2.96 20.98
N PRO A 1090 11.89 3.81 20.82
CA PRO A 1090 12.60 4.42 21.94
C PRO A 1090 11.75 5.50 22.63
N SER A 1091 10.63 5.08 23.23
CA SER A 1091 9.63 5.88 23.94
C SER A 1091 10.14 6.33 25.32
N PRO A 1092 9.56 7.38 25.95
CA PRO A 1092 10.01 7.88 27.25
C PRO A 1092 9.79 6.85 28.37
N LYS A 1093 10.80 6.62 29.21
CA LYS A 1093 10.73 5.59 30.25
C LYS A 1093 10.13 6.13 31.54
N ILE A 1094 8.99 5.56 31.94
CA ILE A 1094 8.34 5.80 33.24
C ILE A 1094 8.28 4.47 34.01
N GLN A 1095 8.47 4.52 35.32
CA GLN A 1095 8.37 3.32 36.16
C GLN A 1095 6.90 2.92 36.29
N VAL A 1096 6.55 1.75 35.77
CA VAL A 1096 5.20 1.17 35.87
C VAL A 1096 5.33 -0.30 36.25
N THR A 1097 4.63 -0.72 37.30
CA THR A 1097 4.62 -2.12 37.78
C THR A 1097 3.19 -2.64 37.82
N VAL A 1098 2.92 -3.73 37.09
CA VAL A 1098 1.62 -4.42 37.09
C VAL A 1098 1.69 -5.68 37.96
N LYS A 1099 0.63 -5.97 38.71
CA LYS A 1099 0.48 -7.20 39.50
C LYS A 1099 -0.84 -7.90 39.14
N PRO A 1100 -0.86 -9.24 38.92
CA PRO A 1100 0.30 -10.12 38.77
C PRO A 1100 1.20 -9.68 37.59
N ALA A 1101 2.47 -10.11 37.60
CA ALA A 1101 3.44 -9.71 36.55
C ALA A 1101 3.12 -10.31 35.17
N SER A 1102 2.33 -11.39 35.13
CA SER A 1102 1.76 -11.94 33.92
C SER A 1102 0.28 -11.57 33.86
N VAL A 1103 -0.06 -10.72 32.90
CA VAL A 1103 -1.42 -10.35 32.50
C VAL A 1103 -1.59 -10.62 31.02
N GLU A 1104 -2.83 -10.76 30.56
CA GLU A 1104 -3.14 -10.96 29.14
C GLU A 1104 -3.41 -9.62 28.47
N TRP A 1105 -2.50 -9.16 27.63
CA TRP A 1105 -2.66 -7.92 26.87
C TRP A 1105 -3.62 -8.13 25.68
N PHE A 1106 -4.45 -7.12 25.41
CA PHE A 1106 -5.27 -7.08 24.20
C PHE A 1106 -5.03 -5.81 23.40
N LEU A 1107 -5.19 -5.95 22.08
CA LEU A 1107 -5.16 -4.88 21.09
C LEU A 1107 -6.09 -5.28 19.96
N GLY A 1108 -7.00 -4.39 19.59
CA GLY A 1108 -7.87 -4.52 18.43
C GLY A 1108 -8.04 -3.17 17.74
N HIS A 1109 -8.79 -3.14 16.63
CA HIS A 1109 -8.92 -1.92 15.84
C HIS A 1109 -9.87 -0.90 16.47
N SER A 1110 -9.38 0.32 16.72
CA SER A 1110 -10.07 1.40 17.42
C SER A 1110 -11.46 1.78 16.89
N GLU A 1111 -11.71 1.67 15.60
CA GLU A 1111 -13.05 1.88 15.02
C GLU A 1111 -14.11 0.85 15.45
N ARG A 1112 -13.73 -0.23 16.13
CA ARG A 1112 -14.69 -1.18 16.73
C ARG A 1112 -15.12 -0.79 18.14
N ILE A 1113 -14.52 0.25 18.70
CA ILE A 1113 -14.82 0.75 20.04
C ILE A 1113 -15.83 1.89 19.93
N GLU A 1114 -16.96 1.73 20.60
CA GLU A 1114 -17.96 2.80 20.72
C GLU A 1114 -17.63 3.67 21.95
N THR A 1115 -17.73 4.99 21.82
CA THR A 1115 -17.63 5.89 22.97
C THR A 1115 -18.89 5.79 23.83
N GLY A 1116 -18.72 5.62 25.15
CA GLY A 1116 -19.80 5.76 26.13
C GLY A 1116 -20.36 7.19 26.22
N ARG A 1117 -21.25 7.46 27.18
CA ARG A 1117 -21.78 8.82 27.41
C ARG A 1117 -20.77 9.79 28.06
N GLU A 1118 -19.70 9.26 28.63
CA GLU A 1118 -18.63 10.01 29.30
C GLU A 1118 -17.30 9.61 28.66
N ASN A 1119 -16.67 10.56 27.95
CA ASN A 1119 -15.75 10.24 26.85
C ASN A 1119 -14.28 10.07 27.27
N GLY A 1120 -13.65 9.06 26.65
CA GLY A 1120 -12.20 8.91 26.49
C GLY A 1120 -11.90 8.33 25.11
N PRO A 1121 -10.64 8.38 24.61
CA PRO A 1121 -10.35 8.10 23.21
C PRO A 1121 -10.59 6.63 22.84
N THR A 1122 -11.20 6.36 21.68
CA THR A 1122 -11.55 5.00 21.23
C THR A 1122 -10.34 4.09 21.10
N TRP A 1123 -9.18 4.64 20.71
CA TRP A 1123 -7.91 3.94 20.59
C TRP A 1123 -7.20 3.67 21.92
N VAL A 1124 -7.59 4.33 23.02
CA VAL A 1124 -7.25 3.87 24.38
C VAL A 1124 -8.12 2.67 24.74
N GLY A 1125 -9.42 2.76 24.47
CA GLY A 1125 -10.36 1.66 24.71
C GLY A 1125 -10.15 0.41 23.84
N ALA A 1126 -9.33 0.50 22.78
CA ALA A 1126 -9.05 -0.57 21.83
C ALA A 1126 -7.97 -1.55 22.31
N SER A 1127 -7.22 -1.15 23.34
CA SER A 1127 -6.19 -1.96 23.98
C SER A 1127 -6.41 -2.04 25.49
N GLY A 1128 -5.74 -2.99 26.14
CA GLY A 1128 -5.75 -3.09 27.60
C GLY A 1128 -5.08 -4.34 28.13
N ALA A 1129 -5.31 -4.60 29.42
CA ALA A 1129 -4.91 -5.82 30.11
C ALA A 1129 -6.12 -6.52 30.74
N ARG A 1130 -6.18 -7.86 30.61
CA ARG A 1130 -7.05 -8.74 31.41
C ARG A 1130 -6.24 -9.36 32.56
N GLY A 1131 -6.87 -9.51 33.72
CA GLY A 1131 -6.23 -10.12 34.90
C GLY A 1131 -5.40 -9.17 35.76
N ILE A 1132 -5.50 -7.86 35.51
CA ILE A 1132 -4.78 -6.83 36.23
C ILE A 1132 -5.41 -6.56 37.61
N ASN A 1133 -4.70 -6.89 38.69
CA ASN A 1133 -5.15 -6.68 40.07
C ASN A 1133 -4.63 -5.35 40.65
N SER A 1134 -3.45 -4.89 40.24
CA SER A 1134 -3.00 -3.53 40.54
C SER A 1134 -1.99 -3.00 39.53
N ILE A 1135 -1.92 -1.68 39.40
CA ILE A 1135 -0.87 -0.95 38.69
C ILE A 1135 -0.30 0.14 39.62
N GLU A 1136 1.02 0.13 39.76
CA GLU A 1136 1.81 1.12 40.50
C GLU A 1136 2.56 1.98 39.47
N ILE A 1137 2.36 3.29 39.50
CA ILE A 1137 2.96 4.26 38.56
C ILE A 1137 3.88 5.20 39.34
N GLY A 1138 5.15 5.26 38.96
CA GLY A 1138 6.14 6.14 39.56
C GLY A 1138 5.98 7.59 39.08
N LEU A 1139 5.62 8.49 40.00
CA LEU A 1139 5.39 9.91 39.76
C LEU A 1139 6.37 10.72 40.61
N PRO A 1140 7.47 11.28 40.04
CA PRO A 1140 8.52 11.92 40.82
C PRO A 1140 8.03 13.10 41.67
N GLY A 1141 8.39 13.09 42.95
CA GLY A 1141 8.04 14.13 43.91
C GLY A 1141 6.65 13.94 44.55
N LYS A 1142 6.21 14.97 45.26
CA LYS A 1142 4.93 14.99 45.96
C LYS A 1142 4.00 16.01 45.31
N SER A 1143 2.84 15.56 44.82
CA SER A 1143 1.86 16.41 44.13
C SER A 1143 0.45 15.85 44.25
N THR A 1144 -0.55 16.68 43.93
CA THR A 1144 -1.96 16.31 43.85
C THR A 1144 -2.34 16.09 42.39
N TYR A 1145 -2.85 14.91 42.06
CA TYR A 1145 -3.25 14.54 40.71
C TYR A 1145 -4.77 14.35 40.59
N ARG A 1146 -5.32 14.76 39.45
CA ARG A 1146 -6.56 14.18 38.91
C ARG A 1146 -6.18 12.91 38.17
N VAL A 1147 -6.89 11.82 38.42
CA VAL A 1147 -6.65 10.50 37.82
C VAL A 1147 -7.91 10.07 37.08
N ARG A 1148 -7.77 9.64 35.83
CA ARG A 1148 -8.85 9.13 34.99
C ARG A 1148 -8.52 7.70 34.58
N LEU A 1149 -9.40 6.77 34.91
CA LEU A 1149 -9.24 5.35 34.61
C LEU A 1149 -10.13 4.95 33.44
N HIS A 1150 -9.55 4.40 32.39
CA HIS A 1150 -10.23 4.04 31.15
C HIS A 1150 -10.46 2.53 31.12
N PHE A 1151 -11.70 2.13 30.90
CA PHE A 1151 -12.13 0.74 30.87
C PHE A 1151 -12.93 0.45 29.59
N THR A 1152 -12.63 -0.67 28.96
CA THR A 1152 -13.48 -1.32 27.96
C THR A 1152 -13.71 -2.76 28.40
N GLU A 1153 -14.89 -3.33 28.16
CA GLU A 1153 -15.09 -4.78 28.21
C GLU A 1153 -14.78 -5.37 26.82
N PRO A 1154 -13.65 -6.06 26.62
CA PRO A 1154 -13.28 -6.60 25.31
C PRO A 1154 -13.98 -7.93 24.99
N ASP A 1155 -14.48 -8.64 26.01
CA ASP A 1155 -14.97 -10.01 25.86
C ASP A 1155 -16.49 -10.04 25.71
N ARG A 1156 -17.01 -10.92 24.85
CA ARG A 1156 -18.46 -11.09 24.62
C ARG A 1156 -19.13 -11.87 25.77
N ILE A 1157 -19.14 -11.26 26.94
CA ILE A 1157 -19.69 -11.82 28.18
C ILE A 1157 -21.08 -11.25 28.48
N LYS A 1158 -21.82 -11.94 29.37
CA LYS A 1158 -23.09 -11.44 29.91
C LYS A 1158 -22.82 -10.46 31.08
N PRO A 1159 -23.72 -9.49 31.31
CA PRO A 1159 -23.79 -8.79 32.60
C PRO A 1159 -23.71 -9.76 33.78
N GLY A 1160 -22.99 -9.35 34.82
CA GLY A 1160 -22.70 -10.12 36.03
C GLY A 1160 -21.42 -10.95 35.98
N ALA A 1161 -20.89 -11.28 34.80
CA ALA A 1161 -19.77 -12.20 34.64
C ALA A 1161 -18.39 -11.61 35.03
N ARG A 1162 -18.19 -10.30 34.85
CA ARG A 1162 -17.00 -9.58 35.32
C ARG A 1162 -17.42 -8.41 36.20
N ARG A 1163 -17.11 -8.50 37.49
CA ARG A 1163 -17.39 -7.47 38.49
C ARG A 1163 -16.18 -7.25 39.41
N PHE A 1164 -15.78 -6.00 39.61
CA PHE A 1164 -14.62 -5.67 40.43
C PHE A 1164 -14.75 -4.30 41.11
N SER A 1165 -14.06 -4.10 42.24
CA SER A 1165 -14.00 -2.82 42.93
C SER A 1165 -12.71 -2.07 42.59
N ILE A 1166 -12.81 -0.75 42.45
CA ILE A 1166 -11.71 0.16 42.11
C ILE A 1166 -11.27 0.91 43.36
N ASN A 1167 -9.99 0.81 43.72
CA ASN A 1167 -9.35 1.68 44.70
C ASN A 1167 -8.22 2.48 44.04
N VAL A 1168 -8.08 3.75 44.42
CA VAL A 1168 -7.01 4.66 43.93
C VAL A 1168 -6.40 5.38 45.13
N GLY A 1169 -5.08 5.32 45.28
CA GLY A 1169 -4.37 5.93 46.43
C GLY A 1169 -4.90 5.46 47.78
N GLY A 1170 -5.29 4.18 47.89
CA GLY A 1170 -5.87 3.59 49.10
C GLY A 1170 -7.34 3.93 49.37
N LYS A 1171 -8.02 4.73 48.54
CA LYS A 1171 -9.44 5.06 48.67
C LYS A 1171 -10.31 4.22 47.74
N LEU A 1172 -11.41 3.68 48.24
CA LEU A 1172 -12.43 3.01 47.42
C LEU A 1172 -13.19 4.04 46.59
N ILE A 1173 -13.05 3.95 45.26
CA ILE A 1173 -13.69 4.86 44.29
C ILE A 1173 -15.01 4.28 43.80
N ARG A 1174 -15.04 2.98 43.46
CA ARG A 1174 -16.24 2.30 42.96
C ARG A 1174 -16.28 0.86 43.47
N ARG A 1175 -17.45 0.41 43.91
CA ARG A 1175 -17.67 -0.97 44.39
C ARG A 1175 -18.41 -1.78 43.33
N ASP A 1176 -17.98 -3.02 43.13
CA ASP A 1176 -18.67 -4.04 42.31
C ASP A 1176 -19.08 -3.57 40.90
N LEU A 1177 -18.17 -2.86 40.21
CA LEU A 1177 -18.35 -2.35 38.85
C LEU A 1177 -18.49 -3.51 37.86
N ASP A 1178 -19.62 -3.52 37.14
CA ASP A 1178 -19.90 -4.37 36.00
C ASP A 1178 -19.88 -3.54 34.71
N LEU A 1179 -18.85 -3.71 33.87
CA LEU A 1179 -18.71 -2.96 32.61
C LEU A 1179 -19.77 -3.36 31.57
N ALA A 1180 -20.07 -4.66 31.49
CA ALA A 1180 -21.04 -5.19 30.53
C ALA A 1180 -22.47 -4.72 30.85
N ALA A 1181 -22.80 -4.52 32.13
CA ALA A 1181 -24.05 -3.88 32.56
C ALA A 1181 -24.03 -2.35 32.41
N THR A 1182 -22.91 -1.68 32.70
CA THR A 1182 -22.83 -0.22 32.77
C THR A 1182 -22.79 0.45 31.40
N VAL A 1183 -21.96 -0.05 30.48
CA VAL A 1183 -21.77 0.52 29.13
C VAL A 1183 -21.93 -0.50 28.00
N GLY A 1184 -21.75 -1.79 28.29
CA GLY A 1184 -21.81 -2.87 27.31
C GLY A 1184 -20.44 -3.24 26.73
N VAL A 1185 -20.38 -4.39 26.06
CA VAL A 1185 -19.16 -4.92 25.42
C VAL A 1185 -18.72 -3.99 24.29
N GLY A 1186 -17.41 -3.74 24.20
CA GLY A 1186 -16.82 -2.88 23.17
C GLY A 1186 -17.09 -1.38 23.36
N LYS A 1187 -17.58 -0.95 24.53
CA LYS A 1187 -17.80 0.47 24.85
C LYS A 1187 -16.88 0.95 25.95
N THR A 1188 -16.44 2.20 25.86
CA THR A 1188 -15.60 2.82 26.89
C THR A 1188 -16.41 3.35 28.08
N LEU A 1189 -15.85 3.18 29.27
CA LEU A 1189 -16.21 3.88 30.51
C LEU A 1189 -14.96 4.58 31.04
N VAL A 1190 -15.09 5.86 31.40
CA VAL A 1190 -14.06 6.58 32.16
C VAL A 1190 -14.51 6.71 33.61
N VAL A 1191 -13.59 6.56 34.56
CA VAL A 1191 -13.80 6.82 35.99
C VAL A 1191 -12.83 7.89 36.44
N ASP A 1192 -13.37 9.07 36.70
CA ASP A 1192 -12.65 10.26 37.15
C ASP A 1192 -12.46 10.28 38.68
N VAL A 1193 -11.29 10.73 39.13
CA VAL A 1193 -10.92 10.95 40.55
C VAL A 1193 -10.20 12.29 40.66
N ASP A 1194 -10.88 13.32 41.14
CA ASP A 1194 -10.41 14.72 41.06
C ASP A 1194 -9.16 15.04 41.89
N SER A 1195 -8.91 14.32 42.98
CA SER A 1195 -7.82 14.62 43.91
C SER A 1195 -7.25 13.39 44.59
N VAL A 1196 -6.07 12.98 44.11
CA VAL A 1196 -5.23 11.92 44.67
C VAL A 1196 -3.89 12.52 45.08
N ASN A 1197 -3.59 12.50 46.37
CA ASN A 1197 -2.27 12.88 46.89
C ASN A 1197 -1.28 11.75 46.61
N VAL A 1198 -0.21 12.05 45.88
CA VAL A 1198 0.84 11.09 45.53
C VAL A 1198 2.17 11.57 46.10
N ASP A 1199 2.93 10.63 46.67
CA ASP A 1199 4.30 10.84 47.13
C ASP A 1199 5.18 9.77 46.46
N GLY A 1200 5.80 10.11 45.33
CA GLY A 1200 6.61 9.21 44.52
C GLY A 1200 5.86 8.14 43.70
N LYS A 1201 4.69 7.66 44.15
CA LYS A 1201 3.95 6.55 43.52
C LYS A 1201 2.43 6.66 43.60
N LEU A 1202 1.75 6.38 42.49
CA LEU A 1202 0.29 6.22 42.40
C LEU A 1202 -0.08 4.74 42.30
N ASP A 1203 -0.84 4.24 43.28
CA ASP A 1203 -1.42 2.89 43.27
C ASP A 1203 -2.89 2.92 42.80
N VAL A 1204 -3.20 2.07 41.82
CA VAL A 1204 -4.57 1.70 41.42
C VAL A 1204 -4.75 0.21 41.64
N VAL A 1205 -5.76 -0.19 42.42
CA VAL A 1205 -6.04 -1.60 42.79
C VAL A 1205 -7.44 -1.97 42.33
N LEU A 1206 -7.53 -3.07 41.58
CA LEU A 1206 -8.76 -3.65 41.05
C LEU A 1206 -9.00 -5.00 41.73
N THR A 1207 -10.02 -5.08 42.59
CA THR A 1207 -10.33 -6.29 43.36
C THR A 1207 -11.53 -7.01 42.75
N PRO A 1208 -11.37 -8.20 42.13
CA PRO A 1208 -12.51 -8.95 41.58
C PRO A 1208 -13.47 -9.42 42.68
N ALA A 1209 -14.76 -9.45 42.36
CA ALA A 1209 -15.77 -10.06 43.22
C ALA A 1209 -15.58 -11.59 43.28
N ALA A 1210 -16.06 -12.24 44.34
CA ALA A 1210 -15.97 -13.69 44.48
C ALA A 1210 -16.67 -14.40 43.30
N GLY A 1211 -15.97 -15.32 42.63
CA GLY A 1211 -16.48 -16.05 41.45
C GLY A 1211 -16.54 -15.24 40.16
N SER A 1212 -16.09 -13.98 40.15
CA SER A 1212 -16.01 -13.14 38.94
C SER A 1212 -14.87 -13.54 38.02
N LEU A 1213 -15.03 -13.26 36.72
CA LEU A 1213 -13.88 -13.11 35.82
C LEU A 1213 -12.89 -12.04 36.32
N PRO A 1214 -11.59 -12.14 35.98
CA PRO A 1214 -10.58 -11.19 36.44
C PRO A 1214 -10.83 -9.75 35.94
N PRO A 1215 -10.30 -8.70 36.59
CA PRO A 1215 -10.51 -7.32 36.17
C PRO A 1215 -9.89 -7.01 34.80
N VAL A 1216 -10.32 -5.89 34.21
CA VAL A 1216 -9.74 -5.31 32.99
C VAL A 1216 -9.42 -3.84 33.21
N LEU A 1217 -8.43 -3.32 32.49
CA LEU A 1217 -8.08 -1.88 32.44
C LEU A 1217 -7.49 -1.56 31.07
N SER A 1218 -7.92 -0.46 30.45
CA SER A 1218 -7.44 0.00 29.14
C SER A 1218 -6.41 1.13 29.25
N GLY A 1219 -6.58 2.05 30.20
CA GLY A 1219 -5.62 3.13 30.37
C GLY A 1219 -5.73 3.90 31.68
N VAL A 1220 -4.70 4.67 31.98
CA VAL A 1220 -4.63 5.58 33.13
C VAL A 1220 -4.11 6.93 32.66
N GLU A 1221 -4.92 7.96 32.80
CA GLU A 1221 -4.57 9.34 32.50
C GLU A 1221 -4.43 10.14 33.81
N ILE A 1222 -3.40 10.98 33.89
CA ILE A 1222 -3.12 11.79 35.07
C ILE A 1222 -2.76 13.23 34.68
N HIS A 1223 -3.26 14.18 35.49
CA HIS A 1223 -2.93 15.60 35.38
C HIS A 1223 -2.64 16.18 36.77
N VAL A 1224 -1.60 17.00 36.89
CA VAL A 1224 -1.33 17.76 38.12
C VAL A 1224 -2.40 18.82 38.35
N VAL A 1225 -2.91 18.86 39.58
CA VAL A 1225 -3.89 19.85 40.05
C VAL A 1225 -3.22 20.88 40.96
N ARG A 1226 -2.33 20.44 41.87
CA ARG A 1226 -1.56 21.28 42.82
C ARG A 1226 -0.25 20.61 43.23
#